data_AF-F0YYE5-F1
#
_entry.id   AF-F0YYE5-F1
#
_cell.length_a   1.000
_cell.length_b   1.000
_cell.length_c   1.000
_cell.angle_alpha   90.00
_cell.angle_beta   90.00
_cell.angle_gamma   90.00
#
_symmetry.space_group_name_H-M   'P 1'
#
loop_
_entity.id
_entity.type
_entity.pdbx_description
1 polymer ?
#
loop_
_entity_poly.entity_id
_entity_poly.type
_entity_poly.pdbx_seq_one_letter_code
_entity_poly.pdbx_strand_id
1 'polypeptide(L)'
;MADTDQGTGNKDADIVDTEQGTREIKVVWECTEDIEHTEFERYIYTAVPEEGYVWSEELQKGCEERLLTLPYVEVVVESGAAVNVFAARAAAGVSYRAYCQYDGWKSWSAGGATAGTVGENKRLEAMQIKISGDANLGVKYQVHVQNTGWMNWVNGSSTAGTTGQSLRVEAVRIQLTGASEGSYDIYYRTYCESYGWLDWAKNGQSAGTVNLGKRMEAFQVRITVKGGTAPGATVTPLQTDAAARVGSSYYKTFNEAFDAMPDGGAMYVIRNCSATHITTRKSFSVFPEERNVKVTFQESTLIPAGIICTEEGWRGNPTWNFSGNGGYTITFDANGKGQSGVISSYGATINLKYGSRFTNASGNGVWNDKGITNVYDGAYIYNNHTHGIATCNMVNLYGGSIYGNTYDGIRAQKIINMSGGNLYNNGECGVHAGDGTCTFTMTGGTIHDNANGVGNIDGNGTINIKGGNIYSNKLYGITTKGRSLNISGTAAVRDNKGTGVAVIGGEAVVQSGKIYGNQNAGIVNKGSAKIIGGEIYSNSSTGSGGGIVNSGTLNVSGGSIHHNSAANGGGITSSGTLTMTGGSLTDNRASGNGGGICLSGGNFNLTGGAIAKNTAKNGNGVYHNGTTFQLGGNGAVDSENDVYLQTNKYITVSSALKASPAAVLTPSGYSNGRKAAEVAYGSKKGSMQYMQFALKPNGGYCLRPGDLQDSGAKTKTADIVLSTKYMIQYDKNYDGDVTDIPLSAPKYWYEYAGISKQVPLEGRIKFLGWSENAGADKPDYQPGDPLNASLNRNIKLYAVWGTKIQVIYNGNGSDAPKERTEEITLQECRKNGGYLIRKNAGFTDYIRNGCSFAGWDIIADAPVKTVKYPEQKENRLTFEELLDIAEAQEKGPLSEEKTIQEVCLYALWDKIPVITGEGIQEFYEGTEVTRDMLLANIKAKDDEDGDITKDIRILEIKYDKGKLEDGKKQEAYAEQWKDGMPGDGRLDTWFLQMDQEESPVEHQIIYSVKDSAGNEATLEWPVRVKYNEFPKIEAEDRYFTLEEAKSGVITEGVLLSEAIESGKLAVSDKEDDELHPGRMEQEVKLAEFHPEEFIGFEDSGYIVITYSVKDSMGPEGEGKETFRQCTVHVMKDGEIVNPEPLKYVRFINQANYEKNLNLQTGQAGDGIEKSGEGDVSGKELNGGLHLNSKWYKVLEFRELLFGTWDEEKPAKEVWCFKNGDVKNIKKYVEEHGIGNSQERTSLLRFAEEFGFLKIL
;
A
#
# COMPACT_ATOMS: atom_id res chain seq x y z
N MET A 1 -32.61 -32.52 -46.76
CA MET A 1 -33.03 -33.81 -47.36
C MET A 1 -33.81 -34.58 -46.30
N ALA A 2 -34.35 -35.76 -46.61
CA ALA A 2 -35.43 -36.38 -45.85
C ALA A 2 -35.06 -36.89 -44.45
N ASP A 3 -36.10 -37.10 -43.64
CA ASP A 3 -36.10 -37.91 -42.42
C ASP A 3 -35.59 -39.34 -42.65
N THR A 4 -35.26 -40.04 -41.56
CA THR A 4 -35.96 -41.30 -41.29
C THR A 4 -36.03 -41.59 -39.78
N ASP A 5 -37.14 -42.21 -39.37
CA ASP A 5 -37.52 -42.57 -38.00
C ASP A 5 -37.54 -44.11 -37.83
N GLN A 6 -37.96 -44.58 -36.65
CA GLN A 6 -38.15 -45.97 -36.17
C GLN A 6 -36.99 -46.55 -35.31
N GLY A 7 -37.24 -47.21 -34.18
CA GLY A 7 -38.50 -47.32 -33.43
C GLY A 7 -38.71 -48.66 -32.71
N THR A 8 -39.25 -48.62 -31.48
CA THR A 8 -39.60 -49.77 -30.59
C THR A 8 -38.40 -50.59 -30.09
N GLY A 9 -38.40 -51.23 -28.91
CA GLY A 9 -39.35 -51.34 -27.80
C GLY A 9 -39.08 -52.66 -27.03
N ASN A 10 -39.43 -52.89 -25.76
CA ASN A 10 -40.09 -52.11 -24.71
C ASN A 10 -39.85 -52.85 -23.35
N LYS A 11 -40.40 -52.35 -22.23
CA LYS A 11 -40.59 -52.99 -20.89
C LYS A 11 -39.42 -52.93 -19.91
N ASP A 12 -39.65 -52.81 -18.59
CA ASP A 12 -40.85 -52.39 -17.83
C ASP A 12 -40.35 -51.97 -16.41
N ALA A 13 -40.88 -50.96 -15.69
CA ALA A 13 -41.46 -49.65 -16.03
C ALA A 13 -41.72 -48.89 -14.71
N ASP A 14 -41.25 -47.64 -14.52
CA ASP A 14 -41.62 -46.82 -13.35
C ASP A 14 -41.89 -45.33 -13.68
N ILE A 15 -43.16 -44.94 -13.51
CA ILE A 15 -43.77 -43.62 -13.27
C ILE A 15 -43.20 -42.36 -13.98
N VAL A 16 -43.72 -42.13 -15.19
CA VAL A 16 -44.28 -40.87 -15.77
C VAL A 16 -43.79 -39.49 -15.26
N ASP A 17 -43.31 -38.69 -16.22
CA ASP A 17 -42.98 -37.25 -16.14
C ASP A 17 -44.22 -36.31 -16.11
N THR A 18 -44.16 -35.18 -15.40
CA THR A 18 -44.66 -33.86 -15.86
C THR A 18 -44.28 -32.69 -14.92
N GLU A 19 -43.69 -31.65 -15.52
CA GLU A 19 -43.70 -30.22 -15.13
C GLU A 19 -43.88 -29.82 -13.66
N GLN A 20 -42.78 -29.43 -13.01
CA GLN A 20 -42.78 -28.34 -12.01
C GLN A 20 -41.68 -27.35 -12.38
N GLY A 21 -41.94 -26.08 -12.71
CA GLY A 21 -43.19 -25.31 -12.57
C GLY A 21 -42.86 -24.02 -11.83
N THR A 22 -42.43 -23.00 -12.57
CA THR A 22 -41.94 -21.73 -12.02
C THR A 22 -43.01 -21.08 -11.14
N ARG A 23 -42.78 -21.05 -9.83
CA ARG A 23 -43.73 -20.44 -8.90
C ARG A 23 -43.61 -18.92 -8.93
N GLU A 24 -44.50 -18.27 -9.67
CA GLU A 24 -44.76 -16.84 -9.48
C GLU A 24 -45.27 -16.62 -8.06
N ILE A 25 -44.45 -15.99 -7.21
CA ILE A 25 -44.87 -15.51 -5.90
C ILE A 25 -45.40 -14.08 -6.09
N LYS A 26 -46.65 -13.83 -5.72
CA LYS A 26 -47.21 -12.48 -5.65
C LYS A 26 -46.63 -11.76 -4.44
N VAL A 27 -45.54 -11.03 -4.66
CA VAL A 27 -45.08 -10.02 -3.71
C VAL A 27 -46.02 -8.82 -3.74
N VAL A 28 -46.40 -8.34 -2.55
CA VAL A 28 -47.07 -7.05 -2.40
C VAL A 28 -45.98 -5.99 -2.30
N TRP A 29 -46.05 -4.98 -3.17
CA TRP A 29 -45.17 -3.82 -3.12
C TRP A 29 -45.76 -2.79 -2.16
N GLU A 30 -45.24 -2.76 -0.94
CA GLU A 30 -45.65 -1.77 0.05
C GLU A 30 -44.79 -0.50 -0.09
N CYS A 31 -45.47 0.65 -0.21
CA CYS A 31 -44.84 1.96 -0.16
C CYS A 31 -44.69 2.34 1.31
N THR A 32 -43.49 2.16 1.85
CA THR A 32 -43.18 2.52 3.24
C THR A 32 -42.98 4.03 3.38
N GLU A 33 -43.68 4.62 4.35
CA GLU A 33 -43.75 6.05 4.72
C GLU A 33 -44.66 6.95 3.83
N ASP A 34 -45.67 7.53 4.48
CA ASP A 34 -46.42 8.68 3.96
C ASP A 34 -45.53 9.94 3.98
N ILE A 35 -45.21 10.49 2.81
CA ILE A 35 -44.52 11.78 2.67
C ILE A 35 -45.35 12.69 1.76
N GLU A 36 -45.71 13.88 2.24
CA GLU A 36 -46.58 14.81 1.50
C GLU A 36 -45.90 15.42 0.26
N HIS A 37 -46.75 15.82 -0.71
CA HIS A 37 -46.35 16.24 -2.05
C HIS A 37 -45.25 17.32 -2.12
N THR A 38 -44.18 17.00 -2.84
CA THR A 38 -43.41 17.99 -3.61
C THR A 38 -43.20 17.48 -5.05
N GLU A 39 -43.12 18.39 -6.02
CA GLU A 39 -43.02 18.05 -7.44
C GLU A 39 -41.62 17.52 -7.79
N PHE A 40 -41.36 16.23 -7.60
CA PHE A 40 -40.42 15.35 -8.35
C PHE A 40 -40.35 13.98 -7.62
N GLU A 41 -41.23 13.05 -7.98
CA GLU A 41 -41.39 11.78 -7.26
C GLU A 41 -40.37 10.70 -7.68
N ARG A 42 -39.79 10.01 -6.68
CA ARG A 42 -39.00 8.80 -6.88
C ARG A 42 -39.37 7.79 -5.79
N TYR A 43 -40.26 6.87 -6.11
CA TYR A 43 -40.80 5.89 -5.15
C TYR A 43 -39.76 4.83 -4.77
N ILE A 44 -39.75 4.42 -3.51
CA ILE A 44 -39.06 3.24 -3.01
C ILE A 44 -40.13 2.22 -2.63
N TYR A 45 -40.12 1.06 -3.27
CA TYR A 45 -41.05 -0.03 -2.98
C TYR A 45 -40.32 -1.18 -2.31
N THR A 46 -40.86 -1.68 -1.20
CA THR A 46 -40.34 -2.87 -0.52
C THR A 46 -41.23 -4.07 -0.84
N ALA A 47 -40.63 -5.20 -1.21
CA ALA A 47 -41.36 -6.42 -1.53
C ALA A 47 -41.67 -7.21 -0.25
N VAL A 48 -42.96 -7.45 0.01
CA VAL A 48 -43.47 -8.20 1.17
C VAL A 48 -44.14 -9.49 0.67
N PRO A 49 -43.88 -10.67 1.29
CA PRO A 49 -44.51 -11.92 0.89
C PRO A 49 -45.95 -12.00 1.39
N GLU A 50 -46.81 -12.70 0.65
CA GLU A 50 -48.24 -12.82 0.96
C GLU A 50 -48.50 -13.60 2.27
N GLU A 51 -49.60 -13.30 2.96
CA GLU A 51 -49.92 -13.76 4.31
C GLU A 51 -49.91 -15.31 4.41
N GLY A 52 -48.99 -15.84 5.24
CA GLY A 52 -48.76 -17.28 5.39
C GLY A 52 -47.41 -17.78 4.85
N TYR A 53 -46.65 -16.95 4.13
CA TYR A 53 -45.30 -17.28 3.65
C TYR A 53 -44.21 -16.50 4.38
N VAL A 54 -42.99 -17.07 4.41
CA VAL A 54 -41.80 -16.49 5.05
C VAL A 54 -40.63 -16.56 4.06
N TRP A 55 -39.80 -15.53 4.01
CA TRP A 55 -38.53 -15.56 3.26
C TRP A 55 -37.60 -16.65 3.78
N SER A 56 -36.80 -17.26 2.91
CA SER A 56 -35.71 -18.16 3.32
C SER A 56 -34.61 -17.39 4.06
N GLU A 57 -33.85 -18.08 4.93
CA GLU A 57 -32.74 -17.43 5.66
C GLU A 57 -31.71 -16.80 4.72
N GLU A 58 -31.50 -17.36 3.53
CA GLU A 58 -30.56 -16.84 2.52
C GLU A 58 -31.01 -15.48 1.95
N LEU A 59 -32.32 -15.24 1.81
CA LEU A 59 -32.87 -13.94 1.42
C LEU A 59 -32.87 -12.92 2.56
N GLN A 60 -32.82 -13.37 3.82
CA GLN A 60 -32.66 -12.51 4.99
C GLN A 60 -31.19 -12.17 5.31
N LYS A 61 -30.24 -13.00 4.86
CA LYS A 61 -28.78 -12.86 5.11
C LYS A 61 -28.04 -12.11 4.00
N GLY A 62 -28.66 -11.07 3.43
CA GLY A 62 -28.04 -10.22 2.40
C GLY A 62 -26.83 -9.44 2.92
N CYS A 63 -25.61 -9.88 2.60
CA CYS A 63 -24.37 -9.20 2.98
C CYS A 63 -24.23 -7.82 2.28
N GLU A 64 -23.69 -6.85 3.00
CA GLU A 64 -23.78 -5.41 2.67
C GLU A 64 -23.03 -4.96 1.39
N GLU A 65 -22.17 -5.80 0.80
CA GLU A 65 -21.22 -5.39 -0.26
C GLU A 65 -21.70 -5.59 -1.72
N ARG A 66 -22.92 -6.07 -1.98
CA ARG A 66 -23.40 -6.37 -3.36
C ARG A 66 -24.71 -5.70 -3.82
N LEU A 67 -25.14 -4.63 -3.17
CA LEU A 67 -26.27 -3.80 -3.63
C LEU A 67 -25.94 -2.82 -4.79
N LEU A 68 -24.72 -2.87 -5.35
CA LEU A 68 -24.25 -2.00 -6.43
C LEU A 68 -24.02 -2.75 -7.76
N THR A 69 -25.04 -3.43 -8.30
CA THR A 69 -25.18 -3.67 -9.76
C THR A 69 -26.54 -4.31 -10.14
N LEU A 70 -27.59 -3.49 -10.21
CA LEU A 70 -28.69 -3.72 -11.15
C LEU A 70 -28.93 -2.41 -11.92
N PRO A 71 -29.08 -2.44 -13.26
CA PRO A 71 -29.23 -1.23 -14.06
C PRO A 71 -30.59 -0.59 -13.83
N TYR A 72 -30.64 0.74 -13.83
CA TYR A 72 -31.88 1.50 -13.87
C TYR A 72 -32.67 1.15 -15.14
N VAL A 73 -33.85 0.56 -14.99
CA VAL A 73 -34.86 0.52 -16.06
C VAL A 73 -35.61 1.85 -16.03
N GLU A 74 -35.23 2.75 -16.93
CA GLU A 74 -35.93 4.01 -17.17
C GLU A 74 -37.25 3.71 -17.91
N VAL A 75 -38.37 3.74 -17.17
CA VAL A 75 -39.70 3.46 -17.74
C VAL A 75 -40.23 4.69 -18.50
N VAL A 76 -39.81 4.81 -19.76
CA VAL A 76 -40.39 5.76 -20.72
C VAL A 76 -41.78 5.26 -21.10
N VAL A 77 -42.83 5.91 -20.58
CA VAL A 77 -44.22 5.62 -20.95
C VAL A 77 -44.58 6.36 -22.23
N GLU A 78 -44.42 5.72 -23.39
CA GLU A 78 -45.00 6.23 -24.64
C GLU A 78 -46.53 6.17 -24.59
N SER A 79 -47.20 7.23 -25.06
CA SER A 79 -48.65 7.40 -24.97
C SER A 79 -49.42 6.58 -26.02
N GLY A 80 -49.45 5.25 -25.85
CA GLY A 80 -49.81 4.31 -26.93
C GLY A 80 -51.01 3.35 -26.72
N ALA A 81 -51.37 2.91 -25.51
CA ALA A 81 -52.50 1.98 -25.33
C ALA A 81 -53.06 1.96 -23.90
N ALA A 82 -54.40 1.89 -23.77
CA ALA A 82 -55.08 1.61 -22.50
C ALA A 82 -55.47 0.12 -22.45
N VAL A 83 -54.93 -0.63 -21.48
CA VAL A 83 -55.32 -2.01 -21.17
C VAL A 83 -55.64 -2.12 -19.68
N ASN A 84 -56.75 -2.78 -19.35
CA ASN A 84 -57.31 -2.79 -17.99
C ASN A 84 -56.49 -3.64 -17.02
N VAL A 85 -55.97 -3.02 -15.95
CA VAL A 85 -55.51 -3.72 -14.73
C VAL A 85 -56.38 -3.29 -13.54
N PHE A 86 -57.70 -3.46 -13.67
CA PHE A 86 -58.67 -3.24 -12.59
C PHE A 86 -59.70 -4.36 -12.56
N ALA A 87 -59.52 -5.32 -11.65
CA ALA A 87 -60.49 -6.36 -11.35
C ALA A 87 -60.68 -6.49 -9.82
N ALA A 88 -61.77 -5.89 -9.33
CA ALA A 88 -62.44 -6.26 -8.07
C ALA A 88 -61.64 -6.29 -6.75
N ARG A 89 -61.17 -5.14 -6.27
CA ARG A 89 -61.63 -4.73 -4.92
C ARG A 89 -63.11 -4.34 -5.05
N ALA A 90 -63.94 -4.69 -4.07
CA ALA A 90 -65.38 -4.45 -4.15
C ALA A 90 -65.67 -2.95 -4.33
N ALA A 91 -66.25 -2.56 -5.48
CA ALA A 91 -66.43 -1.17 -5.83
C ALA A 91 -67.42 -0.49 -4.85
N ALA A 92 -66.92 0.44 -4.04
CA ALA A 92 -67.71 1.13 -3.02
C ALA A 92 -68.91 1.87 -3.64
N GLY A 93 -70.12 1.37 -3.37
CA GLY A 93 -71.36 1.87 -3.93
C GLY A 93 -72.00 2.94 -3.05
N VAL A 94 -72.40 4.05 -3.66
CA VAL A 94 -73.17 5.11 -2.99
C VAL A 94 -74.66 5.04 -3.37
N SER A 95 -75.55 5.25 -2.40
CA SER A 95 -77.00 5.36 -2.60
C SER A 95 -77.55 6.58 -1.87
N TYR A 96 -78.47 7.32 -2.48
CA TYR A 96 -78.96 8.59 -1.94
C TYR A 96 -80.39 8.91 -2.36
N ARG A 97 -81.07 9.78 -1.59
CA ARG A 97 -82.44 10.25 -1.90
C ARG A 97 -82.69 11.67 -1.45
N ALA A 98 -83.69 12.30 -2.08
CA ALA A 98 -84.21 13.63 -1.77
C ALA A 98 -85.56 13.54 -1.05
N TYR A 99 -85.83 14.49 -0.16
CA TYR A 99 -87.17 14.89 0.25
C TYR A 99 -87.57 16.11 -0.58
N CYS A 100 -88.56 15.96 -1.45
CA CYS A 100 -89.02 17.01 -2.36
C CYS A 100 -90.35 17.61 -1.88
N GLN A 101 -90.54 18.89 -2.16
CA GLN A 101 -91.80 19.60 -1.96
C GLN A 101 -92.99 18.84 -2.60
N TYR A 102 -94.05 18.67 -1.81
CA TYR A 102 -95.27 17.87 -2.09
C TYR A 102 -95.05 16.36 -2.28
N ASP A 103 -93.95 15.92 -2.88
CA ASP A 103 -93.66 14.50 -3.17
C ASP A 103 -93.13 13.72 -1.95
N GLY A 104 -92.56 14.40 -0.95
CA GLY A 104 -91.92 13.77 0.20
C GLY A 104 -90.62 13.03 -0.15
N TRP A 105 -90.28 11.97 0.60
CA TRP A 105 -89.10 11.15 0.33
C TRP A 105 -89.25 10.36 -0.98
N LYS A 106 -88.44 10.71 -1.98
CA LYS A 106 -88.28 9.92 -3.21
C LYS A 106 -87.55 8.59 -2.92
N SER A 107 -87.63 7.65 -3.86
CA SER A 107 -86.88 6.38 -3.82
C SER A 107 -85.37 6.60 -3.72
N TRP A 108 -84.64 5.59 -3.24
CA TRP A 108 -83.16 5.60 -3.24
C TRP A 108 -82.61 5.46 -4.67
N SER A 109 -81.86 6.47 -5.10
CA SER A 109 -81.07 6.47 -6.35
C SER A 109 -79.68 5.89 -6.10
N ALA A 110 -79.17 5.09 -7.04
CA ALA A 110 -77.81 4.57 -7.03
C ALA A 110 -76.79 5.58 -7.59
N GLY A 111 -75.50 5.29 -7.40
CA GLY A 111 -74.37 6.10 -7.87
C GLY A 111 -74.53 6.64 -9.30
N GLY A 112 -74.58 7.97 -9.42
CA GLY A 112 -74.70 8.69 -10.69
C GLY A 112 -76.12 8.90 -11.23
N ALA A 113 -77.15 8.27 -10.65
CA ALA A 113 -78.55 8.53 -11.01
C ALA A 113 -79.06 9.81 -10.35
N THR A 114 -80.06 10.47 -10.94
CA THR A 114 -80.63 11.71 -10.38
C THR A 114 -81.48 11.40 -9.16
N ALA A 115 -81.30 12.15 -8.07
CA ALA A 115 -82.21 12.17 -6.92
C ALA A 115 -82.84 13.55 -6.78
N GLY A 116 -84.18 13.61 -6.76
CA GLY A 116 -84.95 14.84 -6.74
C GLY A 116 -85.86 14.98 -7.96
N THR A 117 -86.06 16.20 -8.43
CA THR A 117 -86.88 16.56 -9.60
C THR A 117 -86.13 17.61 -10.43
N VAL A 118 -86.20 17.58 -11.76
CA VAL A 118 -85.40 18.46 -12.64
C VAL A 118 -86.32 19.35 -13.46
N GLY A 119 -86.33 20.66 -13.18
CA GLY A 119 -87.15 21.64 -13.92
C GLY A 119 -88.63 21.69 -13.50
N GLU A 120 -89.06 20.86 -12.54
CA GLU A 120 -90.42 20.84 -12.00
C GLU A 120 -90.74 22.02 -11.07
N ASN A 121 -89.77 22.90 -10.79
CA ASN A 121 -89.88 24.02 -9.85
C ASN A 121 -90.15 23.65 -8.37
N LYS A 122 -90.05 22.35 -8.02
CA LYS A 122 -90.10 21.85 -6.64
C LYS A 122 -88.75 22.03 -5.95
N ARG A 123 -88.75 22.56 -4.72
CA ARG A 123 -87.54 22.54 -3.86
C ARG A 123 -87.27 21.14 -3.31
N LEU A 124 -86.00 20.84 -3.12
CA LEU A 124 -85.51 19.83 -2.18
C LEU A 124 -85.49 20.46 -0.77
N GLU A 125 -86.00 19.77 0.26
CA GLU A 125 -86.02 20.25 1.66
C GLU A 125 -85.02 19.50 2.55
N ALA A 126 -84.76 18.22 2.25
CA ALA A 126 -83.77 17.38 2.91
C ALA A 126 -83.19 16.31 1.99
N MET A 127 -82.09 15.68 2.40
CA MET A 127 -81.44 14.58 1.70
C MET A 127 -80.91 13.50 2.67
N GLN A 128 -80.71 12.30 2.13
CA GLN A 128 -80.00 11.20 2.80
C GLN A 128 -79.05 10.51 1.81
N ILE A 129 -77.90 10.04 2.30
CA ILE A 129 -76.83 9.36 1.56
C ILE A 129 -76.31 8.19 2.41
N LYS A 130 -75.97 7.06 1.80
CA LYS A 130 -75.32 5.91 2.44
C LYS A 130 -74.30 5.25 1.51
N ILE A 131 -73.27 4.65 2.10
CA ILE A 131 -72.23 3.87 1.42
C ILE A 131 -72.52 2.37 1.58
N SER A 132 -71.91 1.56 0.73
CA SER A 132 -72.02 0.09 0.66
C SER A 132 -70.81 -0.48 -0.09
N GLY A 133 -70.58 -1.79 0.00
CA GLY A 133 -69.49 -2.49 -0.70
C GLY A 133 -68.14 -2.47 0.04
N ASP A 134 -67.81 -1.37 0.71
CA ASP A 134 -66.70 -1.28 1.66
C ASP A 134 -67.25 -0.95 3.05
N ALA A 135 -66.88 -1.75 4.06
CA ALA A 135 -67.33 -1.58 5.45
C ALA A 135 -66.53 -0.51 6.21
N ASN A 136 -65.32 -0.20 5.75
CA ASN A 136 -64.43 0.82 6.32
C ASN A 136 -64.59 2.20 5.67
N LEU A 137 -65.54 2.34 4.72
CA LEU A 137 -65.87 3.60 4.05
C LEU A 137 -67.23 4.15 4.47
N GLY A 138 -67.21 5.26 5.21
CA GLY A 138 -68.38 6.06 5.55
C GLY A 138 -68.53 7.31 4.67
N VAL A 139 -69.54 8.11 5.01
CA VAL A 139 -69.78 9.43 4.42
C VAL A 139 -70.35 10.39 5.47
N LYS A 140 -69.91 11.65 5.44
CA LYS A 140 -70.52 12.77 6.16
C LYS A 140 -70.90 13.89 5.20
N TYR A 141 -72.04 14.53 5.44
CA TYR A 141 -72.55 15.62 4.59
C TYR A 141 -73.32 16.66 5.39
N GLN A 142 -73.38 17.87 4.85
CA GLN A 142 -74.18 18.99 5.38
C GLN A 142 -74.84 19.75 4.23
N VAL A 143 -75.93 20.46 4.54
CA VAL A 143 -76.69 21.29 3.59
C VAL A 143 -76.79 22.73 4.04
N HIS A 144 -76.83 23.65 3.07
CA HIS A 144 -77.25 25.04 3.28
C HIS A 144 -78.77 25.11 3.12
N VAL A 145 -79.47 25.56 4.16
CA VAL A 145 -80.93 25.67 4.18
C VAL A 145 -81.34 27.14 4.30
N GLN A 146 -82.40 27.50 3.56
CA GLN A 146 -83.02 28.83 3.59
C GLN A 146 -83.21 29.34 5.03
N ASN A 147 -82.88 30.60 5.26
CA ASN A 147 -82.96 31.31 6.55
C ASN A 147 -82.17 30.66 7.72
N THR A 148 -81.45 29.56 7.47
CA THR A 148 -80.77 28.75 8.48
C THR A 148 -79.25 28.75 8.27
N GLY A 149 -78.80 28.80 7.01
CA GLY A 149 -77.39 28.68 6.64
C GLY A 149 -76.95 27.21 6.57
N TRP A 150 -75.64 26.98 6.70
CA TRP A 150 -75.08 25.63 6.80
C TRP A 150 -75.51 24.94 8.10
N MET A 151 -76.22 23.82 7.98
CA MET A 151 -76.55 22.94 9.11
C MET A 151 -75.34 22.08 9.49
N ASN A 152 -75.40 21.46 10.67
CA ASN A 152 -74.35 20.53 11.15
C ASN A 152 -74.13 19.35 10.19
N TRP A 153 -72.89 18.85 10.14
CA TRP A 153 -72.56 17.59 9.47
C TRP A 153 -73.34 16.41 10.09
N VAL A 154 -73.93 15.59 9.24
CA VAL A 154 -74.56 14.31 9.60
C VAL A 154 -73.77 13.15 8.98
N ASN A 155 -73.79 11.99 9.64
CA ASN A 155 -73.05 10.79 9.21
C ASN A 155 -74.00 9.71 8.69
N GLY A 156 -73.59 8.97 7.66
CA GLY A 156 -74.36 7.87 7.08
C GLY A 156 -75.78 8.29 6.66
N SER A 157 -76.75 7.38 6.75
CA SER A 157 -78.14 7.61 6.29
C SER A 157 -78.99 8.60 7.11
N SER A 158 -78.36 9.45 7.92
CA SER A 158 -79.00 10.48 8.73
C SER A 158 -79.60 11.60 7.87
N THR A 159 -80.73 12.19 8.27
CA THR A 159 -81.35 13.28 7.50
C THR A 159 -80.54 14.58 7.60
N ALA A 160 -80.10 15.14 6.47
CA ALA A 160 -79.59 16.50 6.38
C ALA A 160 -80.66 17.42 5.77
N GLY A 161 -80.98 18.53 6.42
CA GLY A 161 -82.02 19.48 5.98
C GLY A 161 -83.26 19.45 6.89
N THR A 162 -84.42 19.83 6.33
CA THR A 162 -85.72 19.85 7.03
C THR A 162 -86.77 19.08 6.26
N THR A 163 -87.76 18.50 6.92
CA THR A 163 -88.85 17.77 6.25
C THR A 163 -90.19 18.36 6.62
N GLY A 164 -90.92 18.92 5.64
CA GLY A 164 -92.25 19.50 5.84
C GLY A 164 -92.26 20.92 6.41
N GLN A 165 -91.10 21.49 6.73
CA GLN A 165 -90.97 22.86 7.24
C GLN A 165 -91.00 23.93 6.12
N SER A 166 -91.11 23.51 4.85
CA SER A 166 -91.13 24.37 3.66
C SER A 166 -89.88 25.22 3.40
N LEU A 167 -88.77 24.96 4.10
CA LEU A 167 -87.47 25.56 3.81
C LEU A 167 -86.75 24.76 2.70
N ARG A 168 -86.23 25.47 1.69
CA ARG A 168 -85.41 24.85 0.64
C ARG A 168 -83.98 24.58 1.11
N VAL A 169 -83.39 23.50 0.61
CA VAL A 169 -81.95 23.33 0.49
C VAL A 169 -81.46 24.14 -0.72
N GLU A 170 -80.31 24.78 -0.58
CA GLU A 170 -79.70 25.66 -1.58
C GLU A 170 -78.33 25.14 -2.04
N ALA A 171 -77.55 24.54 -1.13
CA ALA A 171 -76.25 23.94 -1.40
C ALA A 171 -75.95 22.72 -0.51
N VAL A 172 -74.94 21.92 -0.85
CA VAL A 172 -74.49 20.72 -0.14
C VAL A 172 -72.96 20.62 -0.10
N ARG A 173 -72.41 20.01 0.96
CA ARG A 173 -71.03 19.46 0.99
C ARG A 173 -71.09 17.99 1.36
N ILE A 174 -70.28 17.16 0.71
CA ILE A 174 -70.23 15.70 0.93
C ILE A 174 -68.75 15.29 0.96
N GLN A 175 -68.34 14.54 1.97
CA GLN A 175 -66.99 13.99 2.08
C GLN A 175 -67.06 12.56 2.63
N LEU A 176 -66.11 11.71 2.24
CA LEU A 176 -66.00 10.35 2.76
C LEU A 176 -65.51 10.39 4.22
N THR A 177 -65.60 9.24 4.90
CA THR A 177 -65.03 9.02 6.24
C THR A 177 -64.49 7.60 6.39
N GLY A 178 -63.65 7.38 7.40
CA GLY A 178 -63.22 6.05 7.84
C GLY A 178 -61.92 5.59 7.19
N ALA A 179 -61.40 4.44 7.61
CA ALA A 179 -60.06 4.00 7.23
C ALA A 179 -59.86 3.87 5.70
N SER A 180 -60.93 3.63 4.94
CA SER A 180 -60.87 3.57 3.47
C SER A 180 -60.91 4.94 2.76
N GLU A 181 -61.08 6.08 3.45
CA GLU A 181 -61.30 7.38 2.78
C GLU A 181 -60.13 7.82 1.88
N GLY A 182 -58.91 7.36 2.17
CA GLY A 182 -57.74 7.56 1.31
C GLY A 182 -57.84 6.84 -0.03
N SER A 183 -58.52 5.68 -0.10
CA SER A 183 -58.61 4.85 -1.31
C SER A 183 -59.62 5.36 -2.36
N TYR A 184 -60.44 6.36 -2.02
CA TYR A 184 -61.57 6.78 -2.85
C TYR A 184 -61.72 8.30 -2.92
N ASP A 185 -62.50 8.75 -3.90
CA ASP A 185 -62.96 10.13 -4.04
C ASP A 185 -64.47 10.16 -4.25
N ILE A 186 -65.16 11.15 -3.66
CA ILE A 186 -66.59 11.38 -3.82
C ILE A 186 -66.85 12.65 -4.63
N TYR A 187 -67.54 12.47 -5.76
CA TYR A 187 -67.92 13.52 -6.69
C TYR A 187 -69.43 13.74 -6.64
N TYR A 188 -69.88 14.99 -6.62
CA TYR A 188 -71.30 15.33 -6.58
C TYR A 188 -71.61 16.65 -7.28
N ARG A 189 -72.82 16.74 -7.84
CA ARG A 189 -73.33 17.97 -8.45
C ARG A 189 -74.81 18.15 -8.19
N THR A 190 -75.29 19.37 -8.44
CA THR A 190 -76.62 19.84 -8.03
C THR A 190 -77.32 20.52 -9.20
N TYR A 191 -78.63 20.28 -9.35
CA TYR A 191 -79.50 21.03 -10.24
C TYR A 191 -80.14 22.17 -9.44
N CYS A 192 -79.82 23.41 -9.82
CA CYS A 192 -80.23 24.62 -9.11
C CYS A 192 -81.10 25.52 -9.98
N GLU A 193 -82.08 26.17 -9.36
CA GLU A 193 -82.96 27.15 -9.99
C GLU A 193 -82.17 28.24 -10.72
N SER A 194 -82.61 28.58 -11.94
CA SER A 194 -81.96 29.54 -12.86
C SER A 194 -80.56 29.17 -13.37
N TYR A 195 -79.91 28.13 -12.85
CA TYR A 195 -78.55 27.71 -13.27
C TYR A 195 -78.50 26.32 -13.93
N GLY A 196 -79.49 25.46 -13.69
CA GLY A 196 -79.49 24.09 -14.18
C GLY A 196 -78.49 23.20 -13.43
N TRP A 197 -77.90 22.21 -14.11
CA TRP A 197 -76.83 21.39 -13.55
C TRP A 197 -75.54 22.22 -13.42
N LEU A 198 -75.06 22.39 -12.20
CA LEU A 198 -73.71 22.88 -11.94
C LEU A 198 -72.66 21.76 -12.15
N ASP A 199 -71.40 22.16 -12.13
CA ASP A 199 -70.25 21.26 -12.23
C ASP A 199 -70.13 20.32 -11.01
N TRP A 200 -69.27 19.31 -11.13
CA TRP A 200 -68.99 18.35 -10.07
C TRP A 200 -68.03 18.92 -9.02
N ALA A 201 -68.52 19.09 -7.79
CA ALA A 201 -67.72 19.21 -6.59
C ALA A 201 -67.05 17.87 -6.24
N LYS A 202 -65.93 17.94 -5.52
CA LYS A 202 -65.15 16.82 -5.02
C LYS A 202 -64.85 17.01 -3.53
N ASN A 203 -64.95 15.93 -2.74
CA ASN A 203 -64.43 15.80 -1.38
C ASN A 203 -64.55 17.07 -0.51
N GLY A 204 -65.76 17.44 -0.12
CA GLY A 204 -66.04 18.54 0.82
C GLY A 204 -66.23 19.93 0.23
N GLN A 205 -65.94 20.15 -1.07
CA GLN A 205 -66.29 21.40 -1.77
C GLN A 205 -67.79 21.69 -1.73
N SER A 206 -68.22 22.95 -1.78
CA SER A 206 -69.66 23.25 -1.94
C SER A 206 -70.15 22.94 -3.35
N ALA A 207 -71.32 22.31 -3.45
CA ALA A 207 -72.11 22.25 -4.68
C ALA A 207 -73.45 22.95 -4.46
N GLY A 208 -73.88 23.78 -5.41
CA GLY A 208 -75.18 24.46 -5.39
C GLY A 208 -75.08 25.98 -5.38
N THR A 209 -76.01 26.64 -4.70
CA THR A 209 -76.13 28.09 -4.63
C THR A 209 -76.05 28.58 -3.18
N VAL A 210 -75.18 29.56 -2.90
CA VAL A 210 -75.05 30.20 -1.58
C VAL A 210 -75.26 31.72 -1.71
N ASN A 211 -75.98 32.32 -0.76
CA ASN A 211 -76.38 33.74 -0.74
C ASN A 211 -77.33 34.21 -1.88
N LEU A 212 -77.51 33.42 -2.94
CA LEU A 212 -78.35 33.78 -4.10
C LEU A 212 -79.87 33.51 -3.92
N GLY A 213 -80.28 32.88 -2.81
CA GLY A 213 -81.69 32.59 -2.51
C GLY A 213 -82.37 31.57 -3.42
N LYS A 214 -81.59 30.78 -4.16
CA LYS A 214 -82.06 29.80 -5.15
C LYS A 214 -82.23 28.41 -4.54
N ARG A 215 -83.24 27.65 -5.00
CA ARG A 215 -83.44 26.26 -4.56
C ARG A 215 -82.56 25.28 -5.34
N MET A 216 -82.14 24.23 -4.65
CA MET A 216 -81.78 22.95 -5.24
C MET A 216 -83.06 22.16 -5.54
N GLU A 217 -83.13 21.52 -6.71
CA GLU A 217 -84.27 20.67 -7.11
C GLU A 217 -83.88 19.19 -7.19
N ALA A 218 -82.63 18.91 -7.60
CA ALA A 218 -82.06 17.57 -7.67
C ALA A 218 -80.54 17.55 -7.44
N PHE A 219 -79.98 16.37 -7.21
CA PHE A 219 -78.54 16.13 -7.10
C PHE A 219 -78.11 14.76 -7.66
N GLN A 220 -76.82 14.61 -7.90
CA GLN A 220 -76.14 13.36 -8.30
C GLN A 220 -74.87 13.18 -7.46
N VAL A 221 -74.54 11.94 -7.09
CA VAL A 221 -73.33 11.57 -6.34
C VAL A 221 -72.70 10.33 -6.95
N ARG A 222 -71.38 10.29 -7.07
CA ARG A 222 -70.59 9.12 -7.51
C ARG A 222 -69.38 8.95 -6.59
N ILE A 223 -68.95 7.71 -6.40
CA ILE A 223 -67.64 7.39 -5.85
C ILE A 223 -66.76 6.89 -6.99
N THR A 224 -65.48 7.26 -6.97
CA THR A 224 -64.42 6.72 -7.81
C THR A 224 -63.28 6.22 -6.93
N VAL A 225 -62.37 5.40 -7.48
CA VAL A 225 -61.05 5.19 -6.87
C VAL A 225 -60.31 6.53 -6.71
N LYS A 226 -59.31 6.57 -5.83
CA LYS A 226 -58.48 7.76 -5.59
C LYS A 226 -57.84 8.26 -6.90
N GLY A 227 -57.90 9.57 -7.13
CA GLY A 227 -57.35 10.18 -8.35
C GLY A 227 -58.13 9.86 -9.64
N GLY A 228 -59.19 9.05 -9.57
CA GLY A 228 -60.01 8.68 -10.72
C GLY A 228 -60.65 9.88 -11.43
N THR A 229 -60.88 9.73 -12.74
CA THR A 229 -61.41 10.79 -13.60
C THR A 229 -62.74 11.35 -13.09
N ALA A 230 -62.86 12.68 -13.04
CA ALA A 230 -64.09 13.34 -12.64
C ALA A 230 -65.26 12.97 -13.59
N PRO A 231 -66.52 12.82 -13.11
CA PRO A 231 -67.65 12.46 -13.97
C PRO A 231 -68.15 13.58 -14.92
N GLY A 232 -67.37 14.63 -15.11
CA GLY A 232 -67.66 15.83 -15.89
C GLY A 232 -66.76 16.99 -15.46
N ALA A 233 -67.06 18.20 -15.91
CA ALA A 233 -66.35 19.41 -15.48
C ALA A 233 -66.50 19.68 -13.97
N THR A 234 -65.50 20.34 -13.39
CA THR A 234 -65.36 20.61 -11.94
C THR A 234 -65.02 22.08 -11.65
N VAL A 235 -65.33 22.99 -12.57
CA VAL A 235 -64.84 24.38 -12.56
C VAL A 235 -65.75 25.29 -11.72
N THR A 236 -67.07 25.15 -11.87
CA THR A 236 -68.06 26.01 -11.19
C THR A 236 -69.17 25.21 -10.48
N PRO A 237 -68.82 24.38 -9.46
CA PRO A 237 -69.81 23.59 -8.73
C PRO A 237 -70.66 24.44 -7.75
N LEU A 238 -70.12 25.58 -7.31
CA LEU A 238 -70.78 26.57 -6.46
C LEU A 238 -71.07 27.85 -7.25
N GLN A 239 -72.28 28.37 -7.10
CA GLN A 239 -72.66 29.73 -7.51
C GLN A 239 -72.89 30.61 -6.27
N THR A 240 -72.23 31.76 -6.21
CA THR A 240 -72.40 32.75 -5.15
C THR A 240 -71.93 34.14 -5.60
N ASP A 241 -72.58 35.20 -5.12
CA ASP A 241 -72.09 36.57 -5.30
C ASP A 241 -71.12 37.00 -4.18
N ALA A 242 -71.11 36.30 -3.05
CA ALA A 242 -70.24 36.59 -1.92
C ALA A 242 -68.77 36.27 -2.22
N ALA A 243 -67.84 37.08 -1.71
CA ALA A 243 -66.41 36.78 -1.68
C ALA A 243 -66.01 36.05 -0.39
N ALA A 244 -66.61 36.44 0.74
CA ALA A 244 -66.32 35.89 2.06
C ALA A 244 -67.53 35.98 2.99
N ARG A 245 -67.47 35.29 4.14
CA ARG A 245 -68.44 35.39 5.24
C ARG A 245 -67.78 35.56 6.61
N VAL A 246 -68.52 36.17 7.54
CA VAL A 246 -68.20 36.25 8.97
C VAL A 246 -69.37 35.66 9.74
N GLY A 247 -69.13 34.59 10.51
CA GLY A 247 -70.21 33.79 11.09
C GLY A 247 -71.15 33.30 10.00
N SER A 248 -72.44 33.67 10.09
CA SER A 248 -73.49 33.36 9.09
C SER A 248 -73.75 34.50 8.09
N SER A 249 -73.05 35.62 8.18
CA SER A 249 -73.25 36.81 7.34
C SER A 249 -72.32 36.78 6.13
N TYR A 250 -72.86 36.93 4.92
CA TYR A 250 -72.14 36.92 3.65
C TYR A 250 -71.89 38.34 3.11
N TYR A 251 -70.72 38.56 2.49
CA TYR A 251 -70.27 39.86 1.98
C TYR A 251 -69.72 39.75 0.55
N LYS A 252 -69.91 40.79 -0.28
CA LYS A 252 -69.60 40.75 -1.72
C LYS A 252 -68.11 40.91 -2.03
N THR A 253 -67.39 41.62 -1.17
CA THR A 253 -65.94 41.87 -1.27
C THR A 253 -65.20 41.30 -0.06
N PHE A 254 -63.86 41.17 -0.19
CA PHE A 254 -63.01 40.77 0.93
C PHE A 254 -62.97 41.86 2.02
N ASN A 255 -62.90 43.13 1.62
CA ASN A 255 -62.84 44.29 2.53
C ASN A 255 -64.11 44.40 3.41
N GLU A 256 -65.31 44.34 2.83
CA GLU A 256 -66.57 44.40 3.62
C GLU A 256 -66.63 43.31 4.70
N ALA A 257 -66.18 42.08 4.39
CA ALA A 257 -66.09 41.00 5.37
C ALA A 257 -65.05 41.29 6.46
N PHE A 258 -63.89 41.82 6.08
CA PHE A 258 -62.82 42.14 7.02
C PHE A 258 -63.20 43.29 7.96
N ASP A 259 -63.92 44.30 7.46
CA ASP A 259 -64.42 45.42 8.25
C ASP A 259 -65.49 44.97 9.25
N ALA A 260 -66.42 44.12 8.82
CA ALA A 260 -67.47 43.54 9.66
C ALA A 260 -66.98 42.46 10.65
N MET A 261 -65.79 41.88 10.44
CA MET A 261 -65.20 40.90 11.36
C MET A 261 -64.89 41.53 12.73
N PRO A 262 -65.36 40.97 13.86
CA PRO A 262 -65.02 41.48 15.18
C PRO A 262 -63.54 41.23 15.52
N ASP A 263 -63.02 41.94 16.53
CA ASP A 263 -61.68 41.66 17.08
C ASP A 263 -61.66 40.24 17.71
N GLY A 264 -60.58 39.50 17.45
CA GLY A 264 -60.48 38.06 17.71
C GLY A 264 -61.32 37.18 16.79
N GLY A 265 -62.03 37.76 15.82
CA GLY A 265 -62.97 37.07 14.93
C GLY A 265 -62.33 36.18 13.88
N ALA A 266 -63.18 35.46 13.14
CA ALA A 266 -62.79 34.62 12.01
C ALA A 266 -63.64 34.92 10.77
N MET A 267 -62.98 35.00 9.61
CA MET A 267 -63.61 35.12 8.30
C MET A 267 -63.26 33.94 7.40
N TYR A 268 -64.20 33.57 6.55
CA TYR A 268 -64.10 32.44 5.63
C TYR A 268 -64.23 32.95 4.19
N VAL A 269 -63.17 32.78 3.38
CA VAL A 269 -63.10 33.25 1.99
C VAL A 269 -63.60 32.15 1.06
N ILE A 270 -64.65 32.44 0.29
CA ILE A 270 -65.48 31.44 -0.40
C ILE A 270 -64.99 31.20 -1.84
N ARG A 271 -64.45 32.23 -2.50
CA ARG A 271 -64.00 32.16 -3.89
C ARG A 271 -62.82 33.10 -4.14
N ASN A 272 -62.16 32.93 -5.29
CA ASN A 272 -61.15 33.87 -5.76
C ASN A 272 -61.72 35.29 -5.80
N CYS A 273 -61.04 36.23 -5.15
CA CYS A 273 -61.54 37.58 -4.92
C CYS A 273 -60.41 38.62 -4.90
N SER A 274 -60.81 39.89 -5.00
CA SER A 274 -59.91 41.03 -4.90
C SER A 274 -59.94 41.63 -3.49
N ALA A 275 -58.81 42.21 -3.07
CA ALA A 275 -58.71 43.05 -1.89
C ALA A 275 -57.98 44.36 -2.23
N THR A 276 -58.42 45.48 -1.66
CA THR A 276 -57.66 46.74 -1.58
C THR A 276 -56.90 46.81 -0.25
N HIS A 277 -56.25 47.93 0.05
CA HIS A 277 -55.48 48.08 1.28
C HIS A 277 -56.35 47.99 2.54
N ILE A 278 -55.90 47.21 3.54
CA ILE A 278 -56.57 47.05 4.83
C ILE A 278 -55.61 47.44 5.96
N THR A 279 -55.93 48.50 6.68
CA THR A 279 -55.23 48.92 7.91
C THR A 279 -56.04 48.48 9.13
N THR A 280 -55.45 47.73 10.07
CA THR A 280 -56.18 47.12 11.19
C THR A 280 -55.40 47.08 12.51
N ARG A 281 -56.13 47.21 13.63
CA ARG A 281 -55.63 46.90 14.98
C ARG A 281 -56.13 45.53 15.50
N LYS A 282 -57.04 44.87 14.76
CA LYS A 282 -57.71 43.63 15.17
C LYS A 282 -56.74 42.45 15.21
N SER A 283 -56.92 41.58 16.18
CA SER A 283 -56.59 40.16 16.06
C SER A 283 -57.64 39.46 15.19
N PHE A 284 -57.27 38.46 14.40
CA PHE A 284 -58.19 37.77 13.50
C PHE A 284 -57.69 36.38 13.06
N SER A 285 -58.58 35.62 12.43
CA SER A 285 -58.24 34.41 11.68
C SER A 285 -58.86 34.42 10.28
N VAL A 286 -58.07 34.17 9.23
CA VAL A 286 -58.55 34.02 7.85
C VAL A 286 -58.38 32.58 7.39
N PHE A 287 -59.48 32.03 6.88
CA PHE A 287 -59.61 30.67 6.38
C PHE A 287 -60.17 30.66 4.97
N PRO A 288 -59.79 29.74 4.07
CA PRO A 288 -60.59 29.41 2.90
C PRO A 288 -61.80 28.57 3.32
N GLU A 289 -62.87 28.66 2.54
CA GLU A 289 -64.03 27.76 2.63
C GLU A 289 -64.10 26.78 1.45
N GLU A 290 -63.41 27.07 0.35
CA GLU A 290 -63.26 26.19 -0.81
C GLU A 290 -61.77 25.88 -1.08
N ARG A 291 -61.49 24.96 -2.01
CA ARG A 291 -60.12 24.60 -2.41
C ARG A 291 -59.48 25.70 -3.28
N ASN A 292 -58.20 25.98 -3.06
CA ASN A 292 -57.34 26.85 -3.88
C ASN A 292 -57.84 28.29 -4.03
N VAL A 293 -58.31 28.89 -2.93
CA VAL A 293 -58.85 30.27 -2.91
C VAL A 293 -57.71 31.29 -2.97
N LYS A 294 -57.82 32.26 -3.89
CA LYS A 294 -56.84 33.32 -4.09
C LYS A 294 -57.42 34.71 -3.77
N VAL A 295 -56.80 35.41 -2.83
CA VAL A 295 -57.01 36.83 -2.54
C VAL A 295 -55.96 37.62 -3.29
N THR A 296 -56.36 38.34 -4.34
CA THR A 296 -55.44 39.12 -5.20
C THR A 296 -55.53 40.60 -4.88
N PHE A 297 -54.40 41.26 -4.72
CA PHE A 297 -54.36 42.69 -4.45
C PHE A 297 -54.66 43.53 -5.69
N GLN A 298 -55.54 44.52 -5.55
CA GLN A 298 -56.06 45.34 -6.66
C GLN A 298 -56.05 46.84 -6.31
N GLU A 299 -54.90 47.35 -5.89
CA GLU A 299 -54.66 48.79 -5.85
C GLU A 299 -54.15 49.32 -7.19
N SER A 300 -54.68 50.48 -7.59
CA SER A 300 -54.19 51.21 -8.76
C SER A 300 -52.80 51.80 -8.49
N THR A 301 -52.57 52.28 -7.27
CA THR A 301 -51.33 52.92 -6.83
C THR A 301 -50.29 51.89 -6.35
N LEU A 302 -49.06 52.35 -6.11
CA LEU A 302 -48.06 51.62 -5.33
C LEU A 302 -48.10 52.17 -3.90
N ILE A 303 -48.51 51.32 -2.96
CA ILE A 303 -48.58 51.68 -1.53
C ILE A 303 -47.35 51.18 -0.75
N PRO A 304 -46.93 51.87 0.33
CA PRO A 304 -45.84 51.43 1.18
C PRO A 304 -46.12 50.12 1.93
N ALA A 305 -47.36 49.85 2.31
CA ALA A 305 -47.76 48.72 3.15
C ALA A 305 -48.41 47.57 2.34
N GLY A 306 -48.72 46.43 2.97
CA GLY A 306 -49.24 45.24 2.29
C GLY A 306 -50.75 45.18 2.03
N ILE A 307 -51.27 43.98 1.71
CA ILE A 307 -52.72 43.73 1.60
C ILE A 307 -53.38 44.02 2.95
N ILE A 308 -52.81 43.46 4.01
CA ILE A 308 -53.22 43.69 5.40
C ILE A 308 -52.03 44.25 6.18
N CYS A 309 -52.24 45.38 6.85
CA CYS A 309 -51.24 46.02 7.71
C CYS A 309 -51.80 46.42 9.09
N THR A 310 -50.91 46.69 10.04
CA THR A 310 -51.27 47.56 11.17
C THR A 310 -50.98 49.02 10.81
N GLU A 311 -51.62 49.95 11.52
CA GLU A 311 -51.26 51.36 11.46
C GLU A 311 -49.75 51.59 11.66
N GLU A 312 -49.18 52.51 10.90
CA GLU A 312 -47.76 52.84 10.97
C GLU A 312 -47.39 53.41 12.34
N GLY A 313 -46.28 52.92 12.90
CA GLY A 313 -45.76 53.38 14.19
C GLY A 313 -46.54 52.93 15.42
N TRP A 314 -47.73 52.31 15.26
CA TRP A 314 -48.52 51.73 16.33
C TRP A 314 -47.76 50.62 17.08
N ARG A 315 -48.16 50.34 18.33
CA ARG A 315 -47.43 49.51 19.29
C ARG A 315 -48.35 48.58 20.08
N GLY A 316 -49.13 47.77 19.37
CA GLY A 316 -49.97 46.72 19.94
C GLY A 316 -49.55 45.33 19.46
N ASN A 317 -50.06 44.29 20.14
CA ASN A 317 -49.66 42.89 19.91
C ASN A 317 -50.85 42.03 19.41
N PRO A 318 -51.51 42.35 18.27
CA PRO A 318 -52.62 41.55 17.78
C PRO A 318 -52.14 40.17 17.30
N THR A 319 -53.02 39.17 17.31
CA THR A 319 -52.73 37.84 16.78
C THR A 319 -53.42 37.64 15.43
N TRP A 320 -52.65 37.32 14.38
CA TRP A 320 -53.14 37.08 13.03
C TRP A 320 -52.91 35.62 12.65
N ASN A 321 -53.98 34.87 12.40
CA ASN A 321 -53.90 33.47 11.98
C ASN A 321 -54.29 33.32 10.51
N PHE A 322 -53.45 32.63 9.74
CA PHE A 322 -53.74 32.23 8.35
C PHE A 322 -53.61 30.71 8.23
N SER A 323 -54.62 30.03 7.69
CA SER A 323 -54.62 28.58 7.57
C SER A 323 -55.57 28.08 6.48
N GLY A 324 -55.19 26.99 5.83
CA GLY A 324 -55.97 26.24 4.85
C GLY A 324 -57.17 25.44 5.39
N ASN A 325 -57.54 25.55 6.66
CA ASN A 325 -58.83 25.09 7.19
C ASN A 325 -59.19 23.62 6.85
N GLY A 326 -58.34 22.67 7.26
CA GLY A 326 -58.60 21.23 7.04
C GLY A 326 -58.19 20.71 5.67
N GLY A 327 -57.03 21.16 5.15
CA GLY A 327 -56.42 20.61 3.93
C GLY A 327 -56.68 21.39 2.64
N TYR A 328 -57.34 22.54 2.70
CA TYR A 328 -57.46 23.46 1.54
C TYR A 328 -56.27 24.43 1.50
N THR A 329 -56.24 25.34 0.53
CA THR A 329 -55.20 26.37 0.44
C THR A 329 -55.79 27.76 0.23
N ILE A 330 -55.14 28.77 0.81
CA ILE A 330 -55.45 30.19 0.63
C ILE A 330 -54.17 30.95 0.23
N THR A 331 -54.20 31.59 -0.93
CA THR A 331 -53.09 32.38 -1.47
C THR A 331 -53.38 33.86 -1.39
N PHE A 332 -52.54 34.60 -0.68
CA PHE A 332 -52.46 36.06 -0.72
C PHE A 332 -51.41 36.46 -1.77
N ASP A 333 -51.87 37.08 -2.85
CA ASP A 333 -51.05 37.50 -3.98
C ASP A 333 -51.04 39.03 -4.04
N ALA A 334 -49.88 39.64 -3.76
CA ALA A 334 -49.71 41.09 -3.74
C ALA A 334 -49.59 41.72 -5.14
N ASN A 335 -49.61 40.93 -6.22
CA ASN A 335 -49.81 41.38 -7.59
C ASN A 335 -48.81 42.47 -8.04
N GLY A 336 -47.54 42.34 -7.64
CA GLY A 336 -46.47 43.31 -7.94
C GLY A 336 -46.53 44.60 -7.12
N LYS A 337 -47.25 44.61 -5.98
CA LYS A 337 -47.41 45.76 -5.07
C LYS A 337 -46.97 45.42 -3.64
N GLY A 338 -47.13 46.36 -2.72
CA GLY A 338 -46.84 46.19 -1.30
C GLY A 338 -45.35 46.24 -0.99
N GLN A 339 -44.81 47.46 -0.83
CA GLN A 339 -43.35 47.67 -0.66
C GLN A 339 -42.82 47.17 0.69
N SER A 340 -43.66 47.10 1.73
CA SER A 340 -43.34 46.44 3.00
C SER A 340 -43.50 44.92 2.84
N GLY A 341 -44.59 44.47 2.22
CA GLY A 341 -44.74 43.08 1.81
C GLY A 341 -46.18 42.66 1.51
N VAL A 342 -46.47 41.36 1.42
CA VAL A 342 -47.86 40.85 1.27
C VAL A 342 -48.69 41.16 2.52
N ILE A 343 -48.11 40.99 3.71
CA ILE A 343 -48.65 41.44 5.00
C ILE A 343 -47.56 42.16 5.81
N SER A 344 -47.92 43.23 6.53
CA SER A 344 -46.95 44.15 7.15
C SER A 344 -47.41 44.69 8.51
N SER A 345 -46.74 44.33 9.61
CA SER A 345 -47.15 44.71 10.98
C SER A 345 -46.08 45.45 11.79
N TYR A 346 -46.55 46.31 12.71
CA TYR A 346 -45.80 46.87 13.84
C TYR A 346 -46.24 46.21 15.16
N GLY A 347 -45.94 44.92 15.35
CA GLY A 347 -46.05 44.23 16.66
C GLY A 347 -46.85 42.91 16.68
N ALA A 348 -47.47 42.48 15.58
CA ALA A 348 -48.34 41.30 15.58
C ALA A 348 -47.62 39.98 15.87
N THR A 349 -48.34 39.05 16.50
CA THR A 349 -48.03 37.62 16.46
C THR A 349 -48.70 37.02 15.23
N ILE A 350 -47.93 36.75 14.18
CA ILE A 350 -48.40 36.23 12.89
C ILE A 350 -48.18 34.72 12.88
N ASN A 351 -49.25 33.93 12.68
CA ASN A 351 -49.22 32.48 12.61
C ASN A 351 -49.60 32.01 11.21
N LEU A 352 -48.62 31.52 10.45
CA LEU A 352 -48.79 30.99 9.08
C LEU A 352 -48.83 29.47 9.14
N LYS A 353 -50.01 28.89 8.96
CA LYS A 353 -50.25 27.44 9.10
C LYS A 353 -50.46 26.77 7.74
N TYR A 354 -50.44 25.45 7.74
CA TYR A 354 -50.73 24.58 6.60
C TYR A 354 -51.75 25.17 5.64
N GLY A 355 -51.40 25.23 4.35
CA GLY A 355 -52.23 25.74 3.26
C GLY A 355 -52.24 27.26 3.10
N SER A 356 -51.61 28.04 3.97
CA SER A 356 -51.45 29.49 3.75
C SER A 356 -50.25 29.79 2.84
N ARG A 357 -50.46 30.69 1.86
CA ARG A 357 -49.47 31.03 0.81
C ARG A 357 -49.37 32.55 0.62
N PHE A 358 -48.16 33.08 0.49
CA PHE A 358 -47.88 34.52 0.37
C PHE A 358 -46.88 34.79 -0.77
N THR A 359 -47.26 35.59 -1.77
CA THR A 359 -46.48 35.72 -3.01
C THR A 359 -46.61 37.07 -3.74
N ASN A 360 -45.67 37.33 -4.65
CA ASN A 360 -45.66 38.42 -5.62
C ASN A 360 -45.68 39.85 -5.02
N ALA A 361 -45.10 40.07 -3.84
CA ALA A 361 -44.89 41.43 -3.34
C ALA A 361 -43.77 42.17 -4.09
N SER A 362 -43.91 43.49 -4.23
CA SER A 362 -42.80 44.38 -4.61
C SER A 362 -41.81 44.63 -3.46
N GLY A 363 -42.20 44.28 -2.24
CA GLY A 363 -41.35 44.12 -1.07
C GLY A 363 -41.25 42.67 -0.62
N ASN A 364 -41.40 42.45 0.69
CA ASN A 364 -41.19 41.15 1.33
C ASN A 364 -42.41 40.23 1.22
N GLY A 365 -42.27 38.93 1.48
CA GLY A 365 -43.44 38.07 1.73
C GLY A 365 -44.18 38.52 3.00
N VAL A 366 -43.45 38.62 4.11
CA VAL A 366 -43.96 39.10 5.41
C VAL A 366 -43.01 40.12 6.01
N TRP A 367 -43.55 41.23 6.52
CA TRP A 367 -42.81 42.23 7.28
C TRP A 367 -43.40 42.43 8.68
N ASN A 368 -42.57 42.44 9.72
CA ASN A 368 -43.04 42.52 11.10
C ASN A 368 -42.05 43.29 12.02
N ASP A 369 -42.22 44.61 12.18
CA ASP A 369 -41.49 45.39 13.18
C ASP A 369 -41.92 44.96 14.59
N LYS A 370 -40.96 44.50 15.40
CA LYS A 370 -41.07 44.08 16.81
C LYS A 370 -41.99 42.91 17.15
N GLY A 371 -42.85 42.43 16.25
CA GLY A 371 -43.73 41.28 16.50
C GLY A 371 -43.03 39.92 16.50
N ILE A 372 -43.83 38.85 16.34
CA ILE A 372 -43.36 37.47 16.24
C ILE A 372 -43.97 36.85 14.98
N THR A 373 -43.18 36.20 14.14
CA THR A 373 -43.67 35.47 12.97
C THR A 373 -43.42 33.97 13.14
N ASN A 374 -44.48 33.20 13.30
CA ASN A 374 -44.47 31.74 13.43
C ASN A 374 -44.90 31.11 12.10
N VAL A 375 -44.05 30.26 11.54
CA VAL A 375 -44.30 29.53 10.29
C VAL A 375 -44.32 28.04 10.60
N TYR A 376 -45.48 27.42 10.36
CA TYR A 376 -45.72 26.00 10.58
C TYR A 376 -45.72 25.25 9.26
N ASP A 377 -45.81 23.92 9.33
CA ASP A 377 -45.69 23.11 8.13
C ASP A 377 -46.82 23.29 7.12
N GLY A 378 -46.51 23.08 5.84
CA GLY A 378 -47.39 23.34 4.70
C GLY A 378 -47.71 24.83 4.46
N ALA A 379 -47.01 25.77 5.10
CA ALA A 379 -47.08 27.20 4.77
C ALA A 379 -46.00 27.58 3.74
N TYR A 380 -46.30 28.52 2.83
CA TYR A 380 -45.40 28.88 1.72
C TYR A 380 -45.24 30.40 1.56
N ILE A 381 -44.01 30.88 1.40
CA ILE A 381 -43.69 32.30 1.19
C ILE A 381 -42.70 32.44 0.04
N TYR A 382 -43.14 32.91 -1.12
CA TYR A 382 -42.36 32.74 -2.36
C TYR A 382 -42.54 33.82 -3.42
N ASN A 383 -41.52 33.96 -4.29
CA ASN A 383 -41.51 34.90 -5.42
C ASN A 383 -41.79 36.36 -5.01
N ASN A 384 -41.21 36.83 -3.90
CA ASN A 384 -41.30 38.23 -3.47
C ASN A 384 -40.03 38.99 -3.85
N HIS A 385 -40.18 40.25 -4.25
CA HIS A 385 -39.11 41.05 -4.85
C HIS A 385 -38.03 41.53 -3.86
N THR A 386 -38.22 41.35 -2.55
CA THR A 386 -37.13 41.49 -1.57
C THR A 386 -36.89 40.21 -0.77
N HIS A 387 -37.35 40.13 0.49
CA HIS A 387 -37.12 38.99 1.38
C HIS A 387 -38.35 38.10 1.51
N GLY A 388 -38.19 36.83 1.87
CA GLY A 388 -39.32 36.00 2.30
C GLY A 388 -39.96 36.56 3.58
N ILE A 389 -39.17 36.69 4.64
CA ILE A 389 -39.57 37.31 5.92
C ILE A 389 -38.54 38.36 6.36
N ALA A 390 -39.01 39.53 6.75
CA ALA A 390 -38.21 40.58 7.40
C ALA A 390 -38.81 40.97 8.77
N THR A 391 -38.03 40.97 9.86
CA THR A 391 -38.52 41.39 11.19
C THR A 391 -37.47 42.07 12.08
N CYS A 392 -37.93 43.03 12.88
CA CYS A 392 -37.10 43.67 13.92
C CYS A 392 -37.06 42.87 15.24
N ASN A 393 -37.61 41.66 15.29
CA ASN A 393 -37.63 40.81 16.49
C ASN A 393 -37.47 39.30 16.18
N MET A 394 -38.55 38.50 16.15
CA MET A 394 -38.47 37.04 16.22
C MET A 394 -39.16 36.33 15.05
N VAL A 395 -38.47 35.34 14.48
CA VAL A 395 -39.07 34.31 13.60
C VAL A 395 -38.91 32.94 14.22
N ASN A 396 -39.98 32.14 14.22
CA ASN A 396 -39.94 30.71 14.54
C ASN A 396 -40.38 29.90 13.32
N LEU A 397 -39.48 29.09 12.76
CA LEU A 397 -39.73 28.19 11.64
C LEU A 397 -39.82 26.75 12.17
N TYR A 398 -41.03 26.21 12.17
CA TYR A 398 -41.36 24.84 12.57
C TYR A 398 -41.49 23.90 11.36
N GLY A 399 -41.87 24.45 10.20
CA GLY A 399 -42.08 23.72 8.95
C GLY A 399 -42.29 24.71 7.79
N GLY A 400 -42.72 24.22 6.62
CA GLY A 400 -43.07 25.07 5.48
C GLY A 400 -41.86 25.54 4.66
N SER A 401 -42.11 26.26 3.57
CA SER A 401 -41.12 26.57 2.54
C SER A 401 -41.02 28.06 2.19
N ILE A 402 -39.79 28.57 2.08
CA ILE A 402 -39.50 29.97 1.75
C ILE A 402 -38.50 30.03 0.59
N TYR A 403 -38.95 30.43 -0.60
CA TYR A 403 -38.16 30.27 -1.83
C TYR A 403 -38.41 31.28 -2.95
N GLY A 404 -37.45 31.43 -3.87
CA GLY A 404 -37.59 32.26 -5.06
C GLY A 404 -37.66 33.77 -4.78
N ASN A 405 -37.29 34.21 -3.58
CA ASN A 405 -37.26 35.64 -3.22
C ASN A 405 -35.93 36.27 -3.69
N THR A 406 -35.95 37.54 -4.11
CA THR A 406 -34.80 38.17 -4.79
C THR A 406 -33.57 38.36 -3.89
N TYR A 407 -33.76 38.55 -2.59
CA TYR A 407 -32.68 38.67 -1.59
C TYR A 407 -32.74 37.49 -0.60
N ASP A 408 -32.74 37.75 0.71
CA ASP A 408 -32.74 36.70 1.74
C ASP A 408 -34.10 35.98 1.92
N GLY A 409 -34.08 34.68 2.25
CA GLY A 409 -35.27 33.93 2.67
C GLY A 409 -35.84 34.44 4.00
N ILE A 410 -35.03 34.46 5.06
CA ILE A 410 -35.37 35.09 6.35
C ILE A 410 -34.29 36.09 6.77
N ARG A 411 -34.71 37.30 7.14
CA ARG A 411 -33.88 38.35 7.74
C ARG A 411 -34.51 38.83 9.06
N ALA A 412 -33.75 38.82 10.15
CA ALA A 412 -34.24 39.29 11.45
C ALA A 412 -33.17 40.01 12.28
N GLN A 413 -33.59 40.92 13.16
CA GLN A 413 -32.67 41.74 13.99
C GLN A 413 -32.38 41.19 15.40
N LYS A 414 -33.10 40.15 15.87
CA LYS A 414 -32.91 39.59 17.22
C LYS A 414 -32.88 38.08 17.28
N ILE A 415 -33.91 37.36 16.81
CA ILE A 415 -34.00 35.90 16.99
C ILE A 415 -34.56 35.23 15.73
N ILE A 416 -33.89 34.17 15.29
CA ILE A 416 -34.43 33.21 14.31
C ILE A 416 -34.26 31.82 14.92
N ASN A 417 -35.36 31.12 15.17
CA ASN A 417 -35.36 29.72 15.59
C ASN A 417 -35.82 28.86 14.42
N MET A 418 -35.02 27.90 13.99
CA MET A 418 -35.36 26.96 12.92
C MET A 418 -35.28 25.53 13.45
N SER A 419 -36.44 24.88 13.50
CA SER A 419 -36.59 23.49 13.96
C SER A 419 -37.01 22.53 12.85
N GLY A 420 -37.59 23.06 11.78
CA GLY A 420 -37.94 22.37 10.54
C GLY A 420 -38.04 23.37 9.38
N GLY A 421 -38.68 22.94 8.29
CA GLY A 421 -38.92 23.78 7.11
C GLY A 421 -37.73 23.87 6.14
N ASN A 422 -37.97 24.46 4.98
CA ASN A 422 -37.02 24.54 3.87
C ASN A 422 -36.84 25.96 3.33
N LEU A 423 -35.59 26.40 3.12
CA LEU A 423 -35.26 27.71 2.56
C LEU A 423 -34.32 27.56 1.36
N TYR A 424 -34.85 27.83 0.16
CA TYR A 424 -34.13 27.50 -1.08
C TYR A 424 -34.37 28.46 -2.23
N ASN A 425 -33.46 28.49 -3.21
CA ASN A 425 -33.55 29.37 -4.40
C ASN A 425 -33.78 30.86 -4.05
N ASN A 426 -33.32 31.35 -2.88
CA ASN A 426 -33.34 32.78 -2.55
C ASN A 426 -32.03 33.44 -3.04
N GLY A 427 -32.12 34.65 -3.58
CA GLY A 427 -31.02 35.28 -4.32
C GLY A 427 -29.81 35.69 -3.49
N GLU A 428 -29.96 35.91 -2.18
CA GLU A 428 -28.86 36.14 -1.24
C GLU A 428 -28.74 35.00 -0.21
N CYS A 429 -29.14 35.19 1.05
CA CYS A 429 -29.01 34.15 2.07
C CYS A 429 -30.30 33.32 2.19
N GLY A 430 -30.21 32.04 2.52
CA GLY A 430 -31.36 31.33 3.10
C GLY A 430 -31.77 31.99 4.42
N VAL A 431 -30.81 32.16 5.33
CA VAL A 431 -30.95 32.91 6.59
C VAL A 431 -29.91 34.01 6.70
N HIS A 432 -30.34 35.26 6.86
CA HIS A 432 -29.49 36.41 7.15
C HIS A 432 -29.59 36.78 8.64
N ALA A 433 -28.53 36.43 9.38
CA ALA A 433 -28.34 36.66 10.81
C ALA A 433 -27.31 37.77 11.10
N GLY A 434 -27.05 38.67 10.13
CA GLY A 434 -26.13 39.80 10.27
C GLY A 434 -26.77 41.05 10.89
N ASP A 435 -28.03 41.30 10.54
CA ASP A 435 -28.79 42.49 10.94
C ASP A 435 -29.03 42.52 12.45
N GLY A 436 -28.95 43.72 13.06
CA GLY A 436 -29.09 43.89 14.51
C GLY A 436 -28.14 43.01 15.33
N THR A 437 -28.58 42.51 16.47
CA THR A 437 -27.83 41.51 17.27
C THR A 437 -28.47 40.14 17.13
N CYS A 438 -28.74 39.72 15.89
CA CYS A 438 -29.51 38.52 15.62
C CYS A 438 -28.83 37.24 16.15
N THR A 439 -29.59 36.40 16.84
CA THR A 439 -29.20 35.05 17.22
C THR A 439 -30.01 34.06 16.39
N PHE A 440 -29.35 33.40 15.45
CA PHE A 440 -29.91 32.29 14.70
C PHE A 440 -29.58 30.97 15.38
N THR A 441 -30.60 30.14 15.62
CA THR A 441 -30.44 28.78 16.13
C THR A 441 -31.17 27.79 15.22
N MET A 442 -30.43 26.82 14.69
CA MET A 442 -30.95 25.75 13.82
C MET A 442 -30.82 24.39 14.52
N THR A 443 -31.92 23.67 14.67
CA THR A 443 -31.96 22.30 15.22
C THR A 443 -32.46 21.26 14.22
N GLY A 444 -33.00 21.70 13.08
CA GLY A 444 -33.54 20.83 12.02
C GLY A 444 -33.90 21.62 10.77
N GLY A 445 -34.51 20.96 9.79
CA GLY A 445 -34.85 21.53 8.48
C GLY A 445 -33.65 21.65 7.52
N THR A 446 -33.87 22.34 6.40
CA THR A 446 -32.96 22.39 5.25
C THR A 446 -32.75 23.81 4.71
N ILE A 447 -31.53 24.14 4.30
CA ILE A 447 -31.19 25.40 3.64
C ILE A 447 -30.30 25.11 2.42
N HIS A 448 -30.83 25.29 1.20
CA HIS A 448 -30.12 24.88 -0.01
C HIS A 448 -30.32 25.74 -1.27
N ASP A 449 -29.38 25.68 -2.21
CA ASP A 449 -29.45 26.38 -3.51
C ASP A 449 -29.63 27.92 -3.46
N ASN A 450 -29.40 28.54 -2.30
CA ASN A 450 -29.31 30.00 -2.16
C ASN A 450 -27.89 30.47 -2.56
N ALA A 451 -27.64 31.79 -2.64
CA ALA A 451 -26.27 32.26 -2.85
C ALA A 451 -25.38 31.95 -1.63
N ASN A 452 -25.91 32.17 -0.43
CA ASN A 452 -25.34 31.70 0.84
C ASN A 452 -26.40 30.89 1.60
N GLY A 453 -26.04 29.81 2.29
CA GLY A 453 -26.99 29.14 3.19
C GLY A 453 -27.34 30.06 4.37
N VAL A 454 -26.32 30.36 5.19
CA VAL A 454 -26.46 31.21 6.38
C VAL A 454 -25.42 32.34 6.35
N GLY A 455 -25.86 33.59 6.45
CA GLY A 455 -25.00 34.77 6.40
C GLY A 455 -25.05 35.62 7.68
N ASN A 456 -23.89 35.89 8.27
CA ASN A 456 -23.65 36.98 9.23
C ASN A 456 -22.76 38.02 8.55
N ILE A 457 -23.35 38.75 7.59
CA ILE A 457 -22.66 39.62 6.63
C ILE A 457 -22.32 41.00 7.22
N ASP A 458 -23.07 41.46 8.22
CA ASP A 458 -22.79 42.71 8.94
C ASP A 458 -21.90 42.51 10.18
N GLY A 459 -21.75 41.26 10.64
CA GLY A 459 -20.83 40.87 11.72
C GLY A 459 -21.37 41.04 13.16
N ASN A 460 -22.63 41.43 13.35
CA ASN A 460 -23.17 41.77 14.67
C ASN A 460 -23.87 40.60 15.39
N GLY A 461 -24.32 39.59 14.63
CA GLY A 461 -25.08 38.45 15.14
C GLY A 461 -24.25 37.23 15.55
N THR A 462 -24.97 36.19 15.98
CA THR A 462 -24.48 34.89 16.44
C THR A 462 -25.24 33.75 15.73
N ILE A 463 -24.52 32.72 15.30
CA ILE A 463 -25.09 31.55 14.62
C ILE A 463 -24.84 30.30 15.46
N ASN A 464 -25.87 29.49 15.71
CA ASN A 464 -25.79 28.21 16.42
C ASN A 464 -26.45 27.10 15.59
N ILE A 465 -25.66 26.26 14.91
CA ILE A 465 -26.18 25.09 14.19
C ILE A 465 -26.00 23.85 15.08
N LYS A 466 -27.11 23.17 15.38
CA LYS A 466 -27.22 21.99 16.26
C LYS A 466 -27.74 20.74 15.53
N GLY A 467 -28.32 20.91 14.35
CA GLY A 467 -28.95 19.86 13.54
C GLY A 467 -29.49 20.45 12.23
N GLY A 468 -29.95 19.58 11.33
CA GLY A 468 -30.40 19.95 9.98
C GLY A 468 -29.28 20.04 8.94
N ASN A 469 -29.65 20.33 7.68
CA ASN A 469 -28.75 20.29 6.53
C ASN A 469 -28.61 21.67 5.85
N ILE A 470 -27.37 22.05 5.51
CA ILE A 470 -27.05 23.27 4.75
C ILE A 470 -26.21 22.85 3.53
N TYR A 471 -26.80 22.86 2.33
CA TYR A 471 -26.21 22.20 1.15
C TYR A 471 -26.45 22.86 -0.21
N SER A 472 -25.67 22.53 -1.24
CA SER A 472 -25.82 23.03 -2.62
C SER A 472 -25.81 24.57 -2.81
N ASN A 473 -25.55 25.36 -1.77
CA ASN A 473 -25.51 26.83 -1.85
C ASN A 473 -24.31 27.29 -2.69
N LYS A 474 -24.45 28.43 -3.39
CA LYS A 474 -23.56 28.83 -4.49
C LYS A 474 -22.17 29.29 -4.06
N LEU A 475 -22.07 30.07 -2.98
CA LEU A 475 -20.83 30.70 -2.52
C LEU A 475 -20.35 30.09 -1.20
N TYR A 476 -21.22 30.08 -0.20
CA TYR A 476 -20.93 29.58 1.15
C TYR A 476 -22.11 28.80 1.71
N GLY A 477 -21.86 27.67 2.37
CA GLY A 477 -22.85 27.04 3.25
C GLY A 477 -23.16 27.96 4.43
N ILE A 478 -22.12 28.36 5.17
CA ILE A 478 -22.19 29.36 6.24
C ILE A 478 -21.10 30.43 6.00
N THR A 479 -21.42 31.71 6.18
CA THR A 479 -20.43 32.80 6.17
C THR A 479 -20.62 33.72 7.37
N THR A 480 -19.53 34.04 8.08
CA THR A 480 -19.55 34.92 9.25
C THR A 480 -18.35 35.88 9.26
N LYS A 481 -18.63 37.15 9.56
CA LYS A 481 -17.62 38.16 9.92
C LYS A 481 -17.63 38.49 11.42
N GLY A 482 -18.54 37.88 12.18
CA GLY A 482 -19.04 38.41 13.44
C GLY A 482 -18.87 37.52 14.66
N ARG A 483 -19.36 38.05 15.79
CA ARG A 483 -19.19 37.53 17.17
C ARG A 483 -18.85 36.04 17.29
N SER A 484 -19.80 35.16 16.98
CA SER A 484 -19.63 33.71 17.18
C SER A 484 -20.46 32.86 16.23
N LEU A 485 -19.84 31.81 15.70
CA LEU A 485 -20.47 30.66 15.02
C LEU A 485 -20.20 29.40 15.83
N ASN A 486 -21.24 28.68 16.23
CA ASN A 486 -21.13 27.37 16.88
C ASN A 486 -21.76 26.28 16.00
N ILE A 487 -21.02 25.20 15.74
CA ILE A 487 -21.50 24.00 15.03
C ILE A 487 -21.38 22.80 15.98
N SER A 488 -22.48 22.07 16.15
CA SER A 488 -22.66 21.06 17.18
C SER A 488 -23.77 20.07 16.82
N GLY A 489 -23.92 19.01 17.60
CA GLY A 489 -24.99 18.02 17.46
C GLY A 489 -24.91 17.29 16.13
N THR A 490 -26.04 17.20 15.41
CA THR A 490 -26.19 16.49 14.13
C THR A 490 -26.09 17.41 12.91
N ALA A 491 -25.54 18.62 13.07
CA ALA A 491 -25.42 19.61 12.01
C ALA A 491 -24.62 19.08 10.80
N ALA A 492 -25.16 19.25 9.58
CA ALA A 492 -24.48 18.89 8.33
C ALA A 492 -24.33 20.11 7.40
N VAL A 493 -23.09 20.49 7.07
CA VAL A 493 -22.76 21.54 6.09
C VAL A 493 -22.06 20.89 4.90
N ARG A 494 -22.84 20.48 3.90
CA ARG A 494 -22.40 19.51 2.89
C ARG A 494 -22.65 19.94 1.46
N ASP A 495 -21.89 19.42 0.50
CA ASP A 495 -22.20 19.48 -0.93
C ASP A 495 -22.44 20.89 -1.50
N ASN A 496 -21.92 21.95 -0.86
CA ASN A 496 -22.07 23.31 -1.34
C ASN A 496 -21.16 23.54 -2.56
N LYS A 497 -21.61 24.37 -3.50
CA LYS A 497 -20.90 24.67 -4.76
C LYS A 497 -19.71 25.62 -4.57
N GLY A 498 -19.53 26.11 -3.35
CA GLY A 498 -18.37 26.86 -2.89
C GLY A 498 -17.83 26.29 -1.57
N THR A 499 -17.45 27.16 -0.63
CA THR A 499 -16.89 26.75 0.66
C THR A 499 -17.98 26.33 1.65
N GLY A 500 -17.71 25.31 2.48
CA GLY A 500 -18.63 24.90 3.54
C GLY A 500 -18.87 26.00 4.57
N VAL A 501 -17.81 26.43 5.26
CA VAL A 501 -17.86 27.47 6.31
C VAL A 501 -16.78 28.54 6.10
N ALA A 502 -17.18 29.79 5.86
CA ALA A 502 -16.28 30.94 5.73
C ALA A 502 -16.28 31.80 7.00
N VAL A 503 -15.20 31.70 7.79
CA VAL A 503 -14.93 32.50 8.99
C VAL A 503 -14.08 33.71 8.59
N ILE A 504 -14.74 34.74 8.06
CA ILE A 504 -14.10 35.97 7.58
C ILE A 504 -13.62 36.84 8.76
N GLY A 505 -14.28 36.72 9.92
CA GLY A 505 -13.94 37.41 11.17
C GLY A 505 -14.71 36.83 12.36
N GLY A 506 -14.33 37.24 13.58
CA GLY A 506 -14.88 36.70 14.82
C GLY A 506 -14.35 35.29 15.16
N GLU A 507 -15.14 34.53 15.93
CA GLU A 507 -14.79 33.16 16.35
C GLU A 507 -15.79 32.11 15.81
N ALA A 508 -15.26 30.98 15.33
CA ALA A 508 -16.03 29.79 15.02
C ALA A 508 -15.59 28.60 15.89
N VAL A 509 -16.55 27.82 16.39
CA VAL A 509 -16.31 26.62 17.19
C VAL A 509 -17.05 25.44 16.59
N VAL A 510 -16.33 24.38 16.22
CA VAL A 510 -16.88 23.09 15.80
C VAL A 510 -16.70 22.11 16.94
N GLN A 511 -17.80 21.72 17.57
CA GLN A 511 -17.86 20.78 18.70
C GLN A 511 -18.28 19.38 18.26
N SER A 512 -19.11 19.31 17.22
CA SER A 512 -19.68 18.10 16.61
C SER A 512 -20.36 18.51 15.29
N GLY A 513 -20.93 17.54 14.56
CA GLY A 513 -21.45 17.73 13.21
C GLY A 513 -20.43 17.40 12.12
N LYS A 514 -20.88 17.46 10.86
CA LYS A 514 -20.13 17.03 9.67
C LYS A 514 -20.05 18.16 8.63
N ILE A 515 -18.86 18.39 8.07
CA ILE A 515 -18.61 19.38 7.00
C ILE A 515 -17.95 18.67 5.82
N TYR A 516 -18.70 18.35 4.76
CA TYR A 516 -18.21 17.41 3.75
C TYR A 516 -18.70 17.62 2.32
N GLY A 517 -17.99 17.04 1.33
CA GLY A 517 -18.42 17.05 -0.08
C GLY A 517 -18.47 18.43 -0.75
N ASN A 518 -18.02 19.50 -0.07
CA ASN A 518 -18.07 20.85 -0.60
C ASN A 518 -17.06 21.00 -1.77
N GLN A 519 -17.44 21.75 -2.80
CA GLN A 519 -16.67 21.94 -4.04
C GLN A 519 -15.53 22.97 -3.91
N ASN A 520 -15.20 23.32 -2.67
CA ASN A 520 -14.02 24.08 -2.26
C ASN A 520 -13.67 23.67 -0.82
N ALA A 521 -12.78 24.42 -0.17
CA ALA A 521 -12.42 24.22 1.23
C ALA A 521 -13.65 24.01 2.15
N GLY A 522 -13.60 22.97 2.99
CA GLY A 522 -14.62 22.72 4.01
C GLY A 522 -14.75 23.89 4.98
N ILE A 523 -13.62 24.44 5.45
CA ILE A 523 -13.56 25.68 6.23
C ILE A 523 -12.53 26.66 5.64
N VAL A 524 -12.86 27.95 5.53
CA VAL A 524 -11.92 29.04 5.29
C VAL A 524 -11.87 29.94 6.51
N ASN A 525 -10.78 29.90 7.27
CA ASN A 525 -10.57 30.71 8.47
C ASN A 525 -9.62 31.89 8.23
N LYS A 526 -10.16 33.11 8.36
CA LYS A 526 -9.44 34.38 8.44
C LYS A 526 -9.52 35.01 9.83
N GLY A 527 -10.43 34.55 10.68
CA GLY A 527 -10.60 34.95 12.08
C GLY A 527 -10.01 33.94 13.09
N SER A 528 -10.78 33.59 14.11
CA SER A 528 -10.48 32.51 15.06
C SER A 528 -11.33 31.27 14.75
N ALA A 529 -10.72 30.09 14.72
CA ALA A 529 -11.42 28.81 14.62
C ALA A 529 -10.93 27.82 15.68
N LYS A 530 -11.86 27.07 16.27
CA LYS A 530 -11.63 26.00 17.25
C LYS A 530 -12.32 24.72 16.79
N ILE A 531 -11.55 23.68 16.48
CA ILE A 531 -12.05 22.33 16.17
C ILE A 531 -11.84 21.47 17.42
N ILE A 532 -12.94 21.21 18.13
CA ILE A 532 -12.97 20.47 19.40
C ILE A 532 -13.53 19.05 19.16
N GLY A 533 -14.35 18.88 18.13
CA GLY A 533 -14.92 17.62 17.68
C GLY A 533 -15.53 17.74 16.29
N GLY A 534 -16.25 16.71 15.84
CA GLY A 534 -16.86 16.65 14.50
C GLY A 534 -15.92 16.13 13.41
N GLU A 535 -16.44 16.07 12.19
CA GLU A 535 -15.78 15.48 11.02
C GLU A 535 -15.74 16.48 9.85
N ILE A 536 -14.57 16.64 9.23
CA ILE A 536 -14.36 17.50 8.06
C ILE A 536 -13.74 16.64 6.96
N TYR A 537 -14.54 16.22 5.97
CA TYR A 537 -14.10 15.16 5.04
C TYR A 537 -14.61 15.28 3.60
N SER A 538 -13.91 14.65 2.66
CA SER A 538 -14.28 14.63 1.22
C SER A 538 -14.52 16.02 0.60
N ASN A 539 -14.01 17.10 1.21
CA ASN A 539 -14.05 18.44 0.63
C ASN A 539 -12.91 18.57 -0.39
N SER A 540 -13.18 19.21 -1.52
CA SER A 540 -12.24 19.24 -2.65
C SER A 540 -12.05 20.67 -3.16
N SER A 541 -10.82 21.19 -3.09
CA SER A 541 -10.48 22.52 -3.63
C SER A 541 -9.52 22.39 -4.82
N THR A 542 -9.82 23.07 -5.93
CA THR A 542 -8.85 23.28 -7.01
C THR A 542 -7.69 24.19 -6.59
N GLY A 543 -7.84 24.92 -5.48
CA GLY A 543 -6.83 25.76 -4.85
C GLY A 543 -6.07 25.03 -3.74
N SER A 544 -6.03 25.63 -2.55
CA SER A 544 -5.32 25.08 -1.38
C SER A 544 -6.29 24.89 -0.22
N GLY A 545 -6.00 23.95 0.69
CA GLY A 545 -6.77 23.70 1.91
C GLY A 545 -8.08 22.96 1.63
N GLY A 546 -8.03 21.65 1.36
CA GLY A 546 -9.21 20.85 1.04
C GLY A 546 -10.17 20.79 2.23
N GLY A 547 -9.68 20.35 3.39
CA GLY A 547 -10.43 20.40 4.64
C GLY A 547 -10.50 21.84 5.17
N ILE A 548 -9.36 22.49 5.40
CA ILE A 548 -9.28 23.82 5.99
C ILE A 548 -8.22 24.71 5.31
N VAL A 549 -8.59 25.96 5.01
CA VAL A 549 -7.67 27.08 4.74
C VAL A 549 -7.57 27.95 5.99
N ASN A 550 -6.37 28.20 6.51
CA ASN A 550 -6.14 29.04 7.69
C ASN A 550 -5.17 30.20 7.39
N SER A 551 -5.67 31.43 7.37
CA SER A 551 -4.85 32.65 7.43
C SER A 551 -5.01 33.40 8.75
N GLY A 552 -5.87 32.92 9.66
CA GLY A 552 -6.09 33.48 10.99
C GLY A 552 -5.46 32.62 12.10
N THR A 553 -6.20 32.40 13.18
CA THR A 553 -5.82 31.49 14.26
C THR A 553 -6.72 30.26 14.24
N LEU A 554 -6.13 29.06 14.13
CA LEU A 554 -6.81 27.78 14.14
C LEU A 554 -6.27 26.91 15.29
N ASN A 555 -7.16 26.46 16.16
CA ASN A 555 -6.85 25.52 17.24
C ASN A 555 -7.60 24.21 17.00
N VAL A 556 -6.90 23.08 17.00
CA VAL A 556 -7.47 21.74 16.88
C VAL A 556 -7.12 20.96 18.14
N SER A 557 -8.14 20.60 18.92
CA SER A 557 -8.02 19.80 20.15
C SER A 557 -8.75 18.46 20.07
N GLY A 558 -9.50 18.23 18.98
CA GLY A 558 -10.26 17.01 18.74
C GLY A 558 -10.90 17.02 17.35
N GLY A 559 -11.75 16.03 17.07
CA GLY A 559 -12.36 15.82 15.76
C GLY A 559 -11.43 15.14 14.75
N SER A 560 -11.95 14.92 13.54
CA SER A 560 -11.20 14.31 12.44
C SER A 560 -11.30 15.12 11.15
N ILE A 561 -10.18 15.26 10.46
CA ILE A 561 -10.03 15.95 9.17
C ILE A 561 -9.46 14.92 8.20
N HIS A 562 -10.30 14.32 7.34
CA HIS A 562 -9.89 13.15 6.56
C HIS A 562 -10.41 13.12 5.12
N HIS A 563 -9.73 12.39 4.23
CA HIS A 563 -10.18 12.20 2.83
C HIS A 563 -10.38 13.51 2.02
N ASN A 564 -9.87 14.66 2.49
CA ASN A 564 -9.99 15.93 1.77
C ASN A 564 -8.89 16.08 0.70
N SER A 565 -9.17 16.85 -0.36
CA SER A 565 -8.31 16.99 -1.54
C SER A 565 -8.01 18.45 -1.89
N ALA A 566 -6.76 18.77 -2.25
CA ALA A 566 -6.36 20.09 -2.74
C ALA A 566 -5.12 20.07 -3.65
N ALA A 567 -4.75 21.20 -4.25
CA ALA A 567 -3.43 21.36 -4.86
C ALA A 567 -2.32 21.51 -3.81
N ASN A 568 -2.60 22.11 -2.65
CA ASN A 568 -1.73 22.14 -1.48
C ASN A 568 -2.54 22.01 -0.19
N GLY A 569 -2.01 21.34 0.82
CA GLY A 569 -2.68 21.16 2.12
C GLY A 569 -4.01 20.43 1.96
N GLY A 570 -3.96 19.13 1.67
CA GLY A 570 -5.17 18.31 1.50
C GLY A 570 -6.09 18.43 2.71
N GLY A 571 -5.55 18.15 3.90
CA GLY A 571 -6.24 18.37 5.17
C GLY A 571 -6.30 19.87 5.51
N ILE A 572 -5.14 20.50 5.73
CA ILE A 572 -5.02 21.91 6.12
C ILE A 572 -3.97 22.63 5.27
N THR A 573 -4.28 23.81 4.74
CA THR A 573 -3.27 24.83 4.39
C THR A 573 -3.26 25.91 5.45
N SER A 574 -2.09 26.26 6.01
CA SER A 574 -1.95 27.35 6.98
C SER A 574 -0.88 28.35 6.56
N SER A 575 -1.27 29.62 6.50
CA SER A 575 -0.39 30.79 6.50
C SER A 575 -0.49 31.63 7.79
N GLY A 576 -1.51 31.35 8.61
CA GLY A 576 -1.70 31.93 9.94
C GLY A 576 -1.10 31.07 11.07
N THR A 577 -1.66 31.18 12.28
CA THR A 577 -1.27 30.33 13.41
C THR A 577 -2.13 29.07 13.45
N LEU A 578 -1.50 27.90 13.51
CA LEU A 578 -2.12 26.61 13.75
C LEU A 578 -1.58 26.01 15.06
N THR A 579 -2.47 25.61 15.96
CA THR A 579 -2.13 24.86 17.17
C THR A 579 -2.89 23.54 17.19
N MET A 580 -2.19 22.42 17.32
CA MET A 580 -2.74 21.08 17.47
C MET A 580 -2.37 20.52 18.85
N THR A 581 -3.38 20.28 19.68
CA THR A 581 -3.27 19.59 20.97
C THR A 581 -3.96 18.22 20.97
N GLY A 582 -4.74 17.93 19.93
CA GLY A 582 -5.49 16.69 19.73
C GLY A 582 -6.11 16.62 18.33
N GLY A 583 -7.00 15.64 18.12
CA GLY A 583 -7.64 15.39 16.83
C GLY A 583 -6.78 14.57 15.85
N SER A 584 -7.33 14.26 14.67
CA SER A 584 -6.67 13.46 13.64
C SER A 584 -6.73 14.10 12.25
N LEU A 585 -5.61 14.05 11.52
CA LEU A 585 -5.51 14.37 10.10
C LEU A 585 -5.08 13.10 9.35
N THR A 586 -6.01 12.42 8.66
CA THR A 586 -5.70 11.16 7.98
C THR A 586 -6.22 11.08 6.54
N ASP A 587 -5.51 10.33 5.69
CA ASP A 587 -5.98 9.98 4.34
C ASP A 587 -6.26 11.21 3.43
N ASN A 588 -5.77 12.40 3.78
CA ASN A 588 -5.93 13.61 2.97
C ASN A 588 -4.88 13.66 1.86
N ARG A 589 -5.22 14.29 0.73
CA ARG A 589 -4.42 14.27 -0.50
C ARG A 589 -4.11 15.68 -1.01
N ALA A 590 -2.84 15.92 -1.33
CA ALA A 590 -2.41 17.08 -2.11
C ALA A 590 -1.78 16.63 -3.43
N SER A 591 -2.03 17.33 -4.55
CA SER A 591 -1.28 17.09 -5.80
C SER A 591 0.10 17.78 -5.80
N GLY A 592 0.25 18.84 -5.02
CA GLY A 592 1.50 19.54 -4.71
C GLY A 592 2.01 19.21 -3.32
N ASN A 593 1.95 20.18 -2.40
CA ASN A 593 2.67 20.12 -1.12
C ASN A 593 1.73 19.94 0.07
N GLY A 594 2.15 19.15 1.07
CA GLY A 594 1.44 18.98 2.34
C GLY A 594 0.16 18.16 2.21
N GLY A 595 0.22 16.85 2.40
CA GLY A 595 -0.96 15.98 2.33
C GLY A 595 -1.89 16.26 3.51
N GLY A 596 -1.35 16.08 4.72
CA GLY A 596 -2.00 16.49 5.96
C GLY A 596 -2.00 18.01 6.11
N ILE A 597 -0.80 18.61 6.17
CA ILE A 597 -0.63 20.06 6.40
C ILE A 597 0.34 20.67 5.39
N CYS A 598 -0.08 21.74 4.70
CA CYS A 598 0.84 22.67 4.03
C CYS A 598 0.98 23.94 4.85
N LEU A 599 2.10 24.09 5.56
CA LEU A 599 2.44 25.31 6.28
C LEU A 599 3.17 26.26 5.33
N SER A 600 2.40 26.99 4.53
CA SER A 600 2.90 27.95 3.53
C SER A 600 3.43 29.24 4.15
N GLY A 601 2.99 29.57 5.37
CA GLY A 601 3.42 30.72 6.17
C GLY A 601 3.10 30.51 7.65
N GLY A 602 3.34 31.53 8.49
CA GLY A 602 2.85 31.54 9.87
C GLY A 602 3.50 30.52 10.82
N ASN A 603 2.78 30.10 11.84
CA ASN A 603 3.32 29.28 12.94
C ASN A 603 2.52 27.98 13.10
N PHE A 604 3.19 26.87 13.34
CA PHE A 604 2.57 25.60 13.70
C PHE A 604 3.08 25.10 15.05
N ASN A 605 2.17 24.78 15.98
CA ASN A 605 2.49 24.16 17.26
C ASN A 605 1.80 22.79 17.35
N LEU A 606 2.56 21.69 17.38
CA LEU A 606 2.04 20.32 17.51
C LEU A 606 2.46 19.73 18.87
N THR A 607 1.52 19.63 19.80
CA THR A 607 1.74 19.07 21.15
C THR A 607 0.90 17.82 21.44
N GLY A 608 -0.05 17.50 20.57
CA GLY A 608 -0.85 16.28 20.58
C GLY A 608 -1.74 16.20 19.33
N GLY A 609 -2.32 15.02 19.10
CA GLY A 609 -3.03 14.68 17.87
C GLY A 609 -2.17 13.86 16.91
N ALA A 610 -2.79 13.31 15.87
CA ALA A 610 -2.15 12.40 14.91
C ALA A 610 -2.21 12.92 13.47
N ILE A 611 -1.11 12.75 12.73
CA ILE A 611 -1.01 13.05 11.29
C ILE A 611 -0.44 11.80 10.61
N ALA A 612 -1.28 11.05 9.89
CA ALA A 612 -0.93 9.74 9.32
C ALA A 612 -1.63 9.46 7.99
N LYS A 613 -1.11 8.55 7.16
CA LYS A 613 -1.72 8.11 5.88
C LYS A 613 -2.04 9.19 4.84
N ASN A 614 -1.67 10.45 5.07
CA ASN A 614 -1.87 11.52 4.10
C ASN A 614 -0.86 11.41 2.94
N THR A 615 -1.16 11.99 1.78
CA THR A 615 -0.36 11.86 0.56
C THR A 615 -0.11 13.19 -0.16
N ALA A 616 1.11 13.41 -0.64
CA ALA A 616 1.52 14.60 -1.40
C ALA A 616 2.70 14.31 -2.34
N LYS A 617 3.09 15.30 -3.16
CA LYS A 617 4.38 15.28 -3.87
C LYS A 617 5.55 15.63 -2.95
N ASN A 618 5.35 16.54 -2.00
CA ASN A 618 6.32 16.91 -0.97
C ASN A 618 5.61 17.01 0.38
N GLY A 619 6.09 16.30 1.41
CA GLY A 619 5.52 16.35 2.76
C GLY A 619 4.16 15.69 2.82
N ASN A 620 4.12 14.36 2.82
CA ASN A 620 2.92 13.56 3.01
C ASN A 620 2.19 14.00 4.29
N GLY A 621 2.88 14.01 5.42
CA GLY A 621 2.34 14.53 6.68
C GLY A 621 2.31 16.05 6.70
N VAL A 622 3.48 16.68 6.62
CA VAL A 622 3.63 18.14 6.75
C VAL A 622 4.63 18.68 5.73
N TYR A 623 4.25 19.71 4.98
CA TYR A 623 5.19 20.55 4.25
C TYR A 623 5.46 21.83 5.05
N HIS A 624 6.68 21.97 5.56
CA HIS A 624 7.07 23.08 6.43
C HIS A 624 7.85 24.16 5.67
N ASN A 625 7.16 25.26 5.34
CA ASN A 625 7.74 26.49 4.82
C ASN A 625 7.44 27.74 5.71
N GLY A 626 6.59 27.60 6.73
CA GLY A 626 6.22 28.68 7.65
C GLY A 626 7.37 29.26 8.49
N THR A 627 7.04 30.25 9.32
CA THR A 627 7.96 30.95 10.23
C THR A 627 8.50 30.03 11.32
N THR A 628 7.63 29.21 11.95
CA THR A 628 8.03 28.22 12.96
C THR A 628 7.21 26.93 12.85
N PHE A 629 7.82 25.80 13.20
CA PHE A 629 7.14 24.56 13.53
C PHE A 629 7.66 24.06 14.88
N GLN A 630 6.85 24.20 15.93
CA GLN A 630 7.13 23.68 17.26
C GLN A 630 6.54 22.27 17.43
N LEU A 631 7.33 21.35 17.98
CA LEU A 631 6.92 19.97 18.27
C LEU A 631 7.18 19.65 19.76
N GLY A 632 6.29 18.93 20.41
CA GLY A 632 6.44 18.61 21.84
C GLY A 632 5.49 17.54 22.37
N GLY A 633 5.81 16.94 23.51
CA GLY A 633 4.89 16.10 24.28
C GLY A 633 4.36 14.88 23.51
N ASN A 634 3.06 14.86 23.25
CA ASN A 634 2.37 13.79 22.52
C ASN A 634 2.26 14.08 21.01
N GLY A 635 2.79 15.21 20.51
CA GLY A 635 2.72 15.59 19.11
C GLY A 635 3.63 14.72 18.25
N ALA A 636 3.06 14.09 17.21
CA ALA A 636 3.79 13.23 16.29
C ALA A 636 3.26 13.32 14.86
N VAL A 637 4.13 13.02 13.90
CA VAL A 637 3.80 12.71 12.51
C VAL A 637 4.21 11.25 12.27
N ASP A 638 3.29 10.46 11.73
CA ASP A 638 3.44 9.01 11.59
C ASP A 638 4.60 8.60 10.66
N SER A 639 5.13 7.39 10.83
CA SER A 639 6.27 6.88 10.05
C SER A 639 6.03 6.78 8.53
N GLU A 640 4.78 6.66 8.08
CA GLU A 640 4.40 6.71 6.65
C GLU A 640 4.29 8.15 6.09
N ASN A 641 4.43 9.16 6.95
CA ASN A 641 4.14 10.56 6.65
C ASN A 641 5.35 11.45 6.99
N ASP A 642 6.00 12.01 5.96
CA ASP A 642 7.18 12.86 6.16
C ASP A 642 6.83 14.31 6.52
N VAL A 643 7.74 14.94 7.24
CA VAL A 643 7.88 16.39 7.38
C VAL A 643 8.90 16.87 6.36
N TYR A 644 8.43 17.46 5.26
CA TYR A 644 9.29 18.09 4.27
C TYR A 644 9.77 19.45 4.76
N LEU A 645 11.08 19.60 4.92
CA LEU A 645 11.72 20.81 5.43
C LEU A 645 12.26 21.66 4.27
N GLN A 646 11.58 22.76 3.97
CA GLN A 646 12.06 23.72 2.96
C GLN A 646 13.44 24.32 3.32
N THR A 647 14.05 25.01 2.37
CA THR A 647 15.39 25.58 2.53
C THR A 647 15.46 26.52 3.74
N ASN A 648 16.45 26.27 4.61
CA ASN A 648 16.63 26.93 5.92
C ASN A 648 15.49 26.74 6.94
N LYS A 649 14.64 25.71 6.77
CA LYS A 649 13.58 25.32 7.70
C LYS A 649 13.95 24.08 8.52
N TYR A 650 13.44 24.01 9.75
CA TYR A 650 13.74 23.02 10.78
C TYR A 650 12.63 22.98 11.84
N ILE A 651 12.57 21.91 12.65
CA ILE A 651 11.61 21.77 13.77
C ILE A 651 12.22 22.28 15.07
N THR A 652 11.48 23.08 15.85
CA THR A 652 11.88 23.50 17.21
C THR A 652 11.18 22.61 18.25
N VAL A 653 11.94 21.82 19.00
CA VAL A 653 11.41 20.94 20.05
C VAL A 653 11.16 21.75 21.33
N SER A 654 9.88 21.94 21.69
CA SER A 654 9.42 22.80 22.80
C SER A 654 9.27 22.06 24.13
N SER A 655 9.18 20.74 24.10
CA SER A 655 9.13 19.86 25.29
C SER A 655 9.52 18.43 24.88
N ALA A 656 9.78 17.55 25.86
CA ALA A 656 10.20 16.18 25.59
C ALA A 656 9.19 15.42 24.73
N LEU A 657 9.68 14.83 23.63
CA LEU A 657 8.89 14.01 22.70
C LEU A 657 8.70 12.60 23.28
N LYS A 658 7.52 12.01 23.06
CA LYS A 658 7.20 10.63 23.51
C LYS A 658 7.11 9.60 22.39
N ALA A 659 6.94 10.03 21.13
CA ALA A 659 6.87 9.15 19.98
C ALA A 659 8.27 8.88 19.42
N SER A 660 8.49 7.69 18.86
CA SER A 660 9.76 7.26 18.28
C SER A 660 9.51 6.47 16.98
N PRO A 661 9.77 7.05 15.78
CA PRO A 661 10.06 8.47 15.56
C PRO A 661 8.85 9.37 15.90
N ALA A 662 9.11 10.60 16.31
CA ALA A 662 8.11 11.66 16.42
C ALA A 662 7.88 12.39 15.08
N ALA A 663 8.85 12.33 14.17
CA ALA A 663 8.69 12.70 12.76
C ALA A 663 9.78 12.04 11.90
N VAL A 664 9.42 11.65 10.67
CA VAL A 664 10.36 11.37 9.58
C VAL A 664 10.63 12.67 8.83
N LEU A 665 11.90 13.05 8.64
CA LEU A 665 12.28 14.32 8.03
C LEU A 665 12.73 14.15 6.57
N THR A 666 12.23 15.01 5.69
CA THR A 666 12.67 15.13 4.29
C THR A 666 13.22 16.54 4.02
N PRO A 667 14.51 16.80 4.27
CA PRO A 667 15.18 18.02 3.83
C PRO A 667 15.05 18.29 2.32
N SER A 668 14.78 19.55 1.94
CA SER A 668 14.81 20.06 0.56
C SER A 668 16.17 19.99 -0.16
N GLY A 669 17.19 19.44 0.49
CA GLY A 669 18.58 19.47 0.06
C GLY A 669 19.48 19.06 1.23
N TYR A 670 20.44 18.18 0.95
CA TYR A 670 21.24 17.49 1.94
C TYR A 670 22.67 18.02 1.93
N SER A 671 23.11 18.54 3.07
CA SER A 671 24.46 19.04 3.28
C SER A 671 24.82 18.94 4.76
N ASN A 672 26.08 18.61 5.04
CA ASN A 672 26.54 18.46 6.41
C ASN A 672 26.45 19.77 7.20
N GLY A 673 26.05 19.67 8.46
CA GLY A 673 25.79 20.81 9.33
C GLY A 673 24.45 21.52 9.08
N ARG A 674 23.65 21.13 8.07
CA ARG A 674 22.28 21.65 7.91
C ARG A 674 21.45 21.26 9.12
N LYS A 675 20.96 22.26 9.86
CA LYS A 675 19.95 22.07 10.92
C LYS A 675 18.67 21.47 10.34
N ALA A 676 18.22 20.37 10.94
CA ALA A 676 16.94 19.72 10.67
C ALA A 676 15.96 19.88 11.84
N ALA A 677 16.46 19.93 13.08
CA ALA A 677 15.71 20.32 14.26
C ALA A 677 16.60 21.05 15.29
N GLU A 678 16.01 21.59 16.36
CA GLU A 678 16.71 22.14 17.53
C GLU A 678 15.93 21.88 18.82
N VAL A 679 16.62 21.81 19.96
CA VAL A 679 16.03 21.57 21.29
C VAL A 679 15.97 22.89 22.07
N ALA A 680 14.77 23.46 22.19
CA ALA A 680 14.56 24.76 22.86
C ALA A 680 14.27 24.65 24.37
N TYR A 681 14.03 23.44 24.89
CA TYR A 681 13.71 23.18 26.29
C TYR A 681 14.88 22.55 27.08
N GLY A 682 14.75 22.49 28.40
CA GLY A 682 15.72 21.82 29.28
C GLY A 682 17.13 22.43 29.18
N SER A 683 18.14 21.59 29.07
CA SER A 683 19.56 22.00 28.92
C SER A 683 19.94 22.38 27.48
N LYS A 684 18.99 22.40 26.53
CA LYS A 684 19.18 22.83 25.13
C LYS A 684 20.35 22.10 24.45
N LYS A 685 20.26 20.77 24.46
CA LYS A 685 21.20 19.83 23.84
C LYS A 685 20.47 18.97 22.80
N GLY A 686 20.98 18.88 21.59
CA GLY A 686 20.45 18.02 20.52
C GLY A 686 20.46 16.54 20.91
N SER A 687 21.45 16.13 21.72
CA SER A 687 21.60 14.76 22.25
C SER A 687 20.39 14.27 23.04
N MET A 688 19.56 15.18 23.58
CA MET A 688 18.33 14.83 24.29
C MET A 688 17.21 14.28 23.40
N GLN A 689 17.23 14.55 22.09
CA GLN A 689 16.07 14.33 21.20
C GLN A 689 16.40 13.82 19.79
N TYR A 690 17.67 13.80 19.36
CA TYR A 690 18.02 13.41 17.98
C TYR A 690 17.53 12.02 17.56
N MET A 691 17.48 11.06 18.50
CA MET A 691 16.95 9.70 18.26
C MET A 691 15.45 9.64 17.98
N GLN A 692 14.68 10.69 18.31
CA GLN A 692 13.24 10.76 18.03
C GLN A 692 12.92 11.26 16.62
N PHE A 693 13.93 11.44 15.76
CA PHE A 693 13.76 11.85 14.37
C PHE A 693 14.39 10.81 13.42
N ALA A 694 13.67 10.47 12.36
CA ALA A 694 14.20 9.69 11.24
C ALA A 694 14.46 10.60 10.03
N LEU A 695 15.20 10.10 9.03
CA LEU A 695 15.58 10.86 7.83
C LEU A 695 15.27 10.05 6.56
N LYS A 696 14.55 10.62 5.60
CA LYS A 696 14.13 9.95 4.36
C LYS A 696 14.06 10.91 3.16
N PRO A 697 14.63 10.56 2.00
CA PRO A 697 15.70 9.57 1.82
C PRO A 697 16.93 9.95 2.67
N ASN A 698 17.70 8.97 3.13
CA ASN A 698 18.90 9.24 3.95
C ASN A 698 20.10 9.69 3.09
N GLY A 699 20.32 9.10 1.92
CA GLY A 699 21.30 9.58 0.92
C GLY A 699 22.75 9.64 1.42
N GLY A 700 23.13 8.73 2.34
CA GLY A 700 24.44 8.75 3.03
C GLY A 700 24.51 9.66 4.26
N TYR A 701 23.48 10.48 4.51
CA TYR A 701 23.36 11.31 5.70
C TYR A 701 22.57 10.58 6.80
N CYS A 702 22.82 11.00 8.05
CA CYS A 702 22.07 10.66 9.24
C CYS A 702 21.84 11.93 10.08
N LEU A 703 21.02 11.84 11.13
CA LEU A 703 20.82 12.92 12.08
C LEU A 703 21.77 12.76 13.26
N ARG A 704 22.51 13.82 13.57
CA ARG A 704 23.44 13.86 14.71
C ARG A 704 23.26 15.13 15.55
N PRO A 705 23.54 15.06 16.86
CA PRO A 705 23.38 16.20 17.76
C PRO A 705 24.58 17.16 17.73
N GLY A 706 24.31 18.46 17.70
CA GLY A 706 25.33 19.50 17.66
C GLY A 706 26.18 19.60 18.94
N ASP A 707 25.72 19.05 20.08
CA ASP A 707 26.54 18.96 21.31
C ASP A 707 27.51 17.77 21.35
N LEU A 708 27.64 16.99 20.26
CA LEU A 708 28.74 16.05 20.05
C LEU A 708 29.75 16.51 18.97
N GLN A 709 29.47 17.62 18.29
CA GLN A 709 30.31 18.16 17.21
C GLN A 709 31.35 19.15 17.74
N ASP A 710 32.51 19.18 17.09
CA ASP A 710 33.53 20.18 17.33
C ASP A 710 33.09 21.58 16.89
N SER A 711 33.65 22.59 17.57
CA SER A 711 33.54 24.02 17.24
C SER A 711 33.72 24.37 15.75
N GLY A 712 34.58 23.64 15.02
CA GLY A 712 34.80 23.82 13.59
C GLY A 712 33.57 23.52 12.71
N ALA A 713 32.58 22.76 13.21
CA ALA A 713 31.31 22.50 12.54
C ALA A 713 30.43 23.76 12.41
N LYS A 714 30.63 24.75 13.29
CA LYS A 714 29.81 25.98 13.42
C LYS A 714 28.33 25.72 13.75
N THR A 715 28.00 24.53 14.24
CA THR A 715 26.68 24.15 14.76
C THR A 715 26.55 24.55 16.24
N LYS A 716 25.33 24.57 16.79
CA LYS A 716 25.09 24.89 18.21
C LYS A 716 24.76 23.63 19.00
N THR A 717 25.01 23.64 20.31
CA THR A 717 24.68 22.52 21.22
C THR A 717 23.23 22.05 21.12
N ALA A 718 22.29 22.98 20.89
CA ALA A 718 20.87 22.71 20.78
C ALA A 718 20.46 22.05 19.46
N ASP A 719 21.33 22.04 18.44
CA ASP A 719 20.96 21.67 17.08
C ASP A 719 20.93 20.16 16.89
N ILE A 720 20.08 19.71 15.97
CA ILE A 720 20.07 18.35 15.40
C ILE A 720 20.27 18.54 13.90
N VAL A 721 21.38 18.03 13.38
CA VAL A 721 21.89 18.38 12.05
C VAL A 721 22.08 17.15 11.17
N LEU A 722 22.09 17.37 9.85
CA LEU A 722 22.55 16.37 8.90
C LEU A 722 24.07 16.16 9.04
N SER A 723 24.48 14.89 9.05
CA SER A 723 25.87 14.46 9.21
C SER A 723 26.10 13.17 8.43
N THR A 724 27.21 13.05 7.71
CA THR A 724 27.62 11.81 7.05
C THR A 724 28.31 10.86 8.02
N LYS A 725 28.12 9.55 7.81
CA LYS A 725 28.83 8.48 8.51
C LYS A 725 30.08 8.08 7.71
N TYR A 726 31.20 7.94 8.41
CA TYR A 726 32.46 7.40 7.94
C TYR A 726 32.84 6.16 8.77
N MET A 727 33.76 5.35 8.27
CA MET A 727 34.30 4.19 8.97
C MET A 727 35.81 4.33 9.22
N ILE A 728 36.23 3.95 10.42
CA ILE A 728 37.61 3.65 10.80
C ILE A 728 37.74 2.13 10.76
N GLN A 729 38.58 1.60 9.90
CA GLN A 729 38.85 0.17 9.75
C GLN A 729 40.25 -0.15 10.28
N TYR A 730 40.44 -1.34 10.83
CA TYR A 730 41.72 -1.84 11.32
C TYR A 730 42.11 -3.11 10.54
N ASP A 731 43.40 -3.27 10.28
CA ASP A 731 43.94 -4.30 9.38
C ASP A 731 45.33 -4.75 9.87
N LYS A 732 45.64 -6.04 9.81
CA LYS A 732 46.87 -6.61 10.38
C LYS A 732 48.12 -6.42 9.52
N ASN A 733 47.98 -6.16 8.21
CA ASN A 733 49.03 -5.96 7.18
C ASN A 733 50.28 -6.88 7.24
N TYR A 734 50.19 -7.99 7.95
CA TYR A 734 51.20 -9.00 8.20
C TYR A 734 50.46 -10.34 8.27
N ASP A 735 51.04 -11.37 7.68
CA ASP A 735 50.26 -12.53 7.24
C ASP A 735 50.10 -13.59 8.34
N GLY A 736 50.99 -13.59 9.35
CA GLY A 736 50.95 -14.48 10.52
C GLY A 736 49.79 -14.23 11.51
N ASP A 737 49.72 -15.04 12.55
CA ASP A 737 48.55 -15.21 13.42
C ASP A 737 48.35 -14.09 14.46
N VAL A 738 47.91 -12.92 13.96
CA VAL A 738 47.57 -11.76 14.78
C VAL A 738 46.17 -11.88 15.36
N THR A 739 46.06 -11.89 16.70
CA THR A 739 44.77 -11.81 17.42
C THR A 739 44.40 -10.36 17.76
N ASP A 740 43.19 -10.16 18.30
CA ASP A 740 42.74 -8.89 18.90
C ASP A 740 42.76 -7.65 17.98
N ILE A 741 42.63 -7.87 16.66
CA ILE A 741 42.39 -6.81 15.68
C ILE A 741 41.08 -6.08 16.04
N PRO A 742 41.08 -4.74 16.23
CA PRO A 742 39.87 -4.03 16.65
C PRO A 742 38.76 -4.01 15.61
N LEU A 743 37.50 -4.10 16.06
CA LEU A 743 36.35 -3.97 15.18
C LEU A 743 36.25 -2.56 14.53
N SER A 744 35.75 -2.51 13.30
CA SER A 744 35.59 -1.26 12.55
C SER A 744 34.62 -0.29 13.23
N ALA A 745 35.07 0.91 13.54
CA ALA A 745 34.33 1.90 14.33
C ALA A 745 33.73 3.03 13.45
N PRO A 746 32.52 3.54 13.76
CA PRO A 746 31.95 4.67 13.03
C PRO A 746 32.50 6.02 13.51
N LYS A 747 32.82 6.91 12.57
CA LYS A 747 33.03 8.34 12.82
C LYS A 747 31.93 9.14 12.12
N TYR A 748 31.52 10.27 12.68
CA TYR A 748 30.54 11.18 12.07
C TYR A 748 31.18 12.51 11.67
N TRP A 749 30.50 13.27 10.79
CA TRP A 749 30.99 14.56 10.32
C TRP A 749 31.20 15.55 11.49
N TYR A 750 32.43 16.07 11.59
CA TYR A 750 32.91 16.94 12.67
C TYR A 750 32.70 16.42 14.12
N GLU A 751 32.45 15.14 14.32
CA GLU A 751 32.53 14.53 15.65
C GLU A 751 33.94 14.01 15.93
N TYR A 752 34.36 14.10 17.19
CA TYR A 752 35.59 13.45 17.66
C TYR A 752 35.42 11.93 17.65
N ALA A 753 36.48 11.22 17.27
CA ALA A 753 36.61 9.78 17.40
C ALA A 753 37.97 9.47 18.02
N GLY A 754 38.10 8.31 18.67
CA GLY A 754 39.39 7.79 19.12
C GLY A 754 39.85 6.62 18.26
N ILE A 755 41.15 6.44 18.14
CA ILE A 755 41.75 5.15 17.79
C ILE A 755 41.37 4.12 18.86
N SER A 756 41.18 2.86 18.46
CA SER A 756 40.87 1.81 19.43
C SER A 756 41.96 1.70 20.50
N LYS A 757 41.54 1.42 21.74
CA LYS A 757 42.44 1.08 22.85
C LYS A 757 42.80 -0.41 22.89
N GLN A 758 42.13 -1.23 22.09
CA GLN A 758 42.49 -2.63 21.90
C GLN A 758 43.78 -2.68 21.06
N VAL A 759 44.73 -3.47 21.53
CA VAL A 759 46.06 -3.66 20.93
C VAL A 759 46.03 -5.05 20.28
N PRO A 760 46.33 -5.18 18.98
CA PRO A 760 46.44 -6.49 18.34
C PRO A 760 47.72 -7.18 18.82
N LEU A 761 47.67 -8.51 18.94
CA LEU A 761 48.77 -9.30 19.51
C LEU A 761 49.34 -10.28 18.48
N GLU A 762 50.66 -10.33 18.41
CA GLU A 762 51.46 -11.36 17.74
C GLU A 762 52.53 -11.75 18.77
N GLY A 763 52.62 -13.03 19.14
CA GLY A 763 53.38 -13.47 20.32
C GLY A 763 54.90 -13.27 20.25
N ARG A 764 55.46 -12.98 19.07
CA ARG A 764 56.89 -12.74 18.82
C ARG A 764 57.17 -11.32 18.31
N ILE A 765 56.16 -10.62 17.78
CA ILE A 765 56.34 -9.32 17.10
C ILE A 765 55.66 -8.17 17.85
N LYS A 766 56.49 -7.23 18.33
CA LYS A 766 56.03 -6.06 19.10
C LYS A 766 55.22 -5.09 18.24
N PHE A 767 53.95 -4.91 18.57
CA PHE A 767 53.12 -3.84 18.02
C PHE A 767 53.60 -2.46 18.47
N LEU A 768 53.71 -1.49 17.55
CA LEU A 768 54.11 -0.11 17.81
C LEU A 768 52.97 0.91 17.74
N GLY A 769 51.90 0.63 17.00
CA GLY A 769 50.82 1.57 16.73
C GLY A 769 50.18 1.36 15.36
N TRP A 770 49.44 2.36 14.89
CA TRP A 770 48.65 2.33 13.65
C TRP A 770 49.17 3.35 12.64
N SER A 771 49.11 3.03 11.34
CA SER A 771 49.39 3.96 10.23
C SER A 771 48.33 3.86 9.13
N GLU A 772 48.11 4.94 8.37
CA GLU A 772 47.31 4.89 7.14
C GLU A 772 48.04 4.21 5.96
N ASN A 773 49.35 3.96 6.09
CA ASN A 773 50.18 3.31 5.09
C ASN A 773 50.57 1.89 5.56
N ALA A 774 50.23 0.87 4.76
CA ALA A 774 50.51 -0.54 5.06
C ALA A 774 52.01 -0.89 5.14
N GLY A 775 52.89 -0.03 4.60
CA GLY A 775 54.35 -0.15 4.66
C GLY A 775 55.03 1.03 5.36
N ALA A 776 54.47 1.52 6.47
CA ALA A 776 55.09 2.55 7.30
C ALA A 776 55.96 1.93 8.41
N ASP A 777 57.22 2.36 8.51
CA ASP A 777 58.18 1.85 9.52
C ASP A 777 57.94 2.44 10.93
N LYS A 778 57.04 3.41 11.04
CA LYS A 778 56.62 4.10 12.27
C LYS A 778 55.12 4.36 12.23
N PRO A 779 54.42 4.30 13.37
CA PRO A 779 52.99 4.58 13.45
C PRO A 779 52.69 6.07 13.32
N ASP A 780 51.57 6.39 12.66
CA ASP A 780 50.96 7.72 12.66
C ASP A 780 50.16 7.98 13.96
N TYR A 781 49.66 6.91 14.60
CA TYR A 781 48.79 6.97 15.77
C TYR A 781 49.07 5.86 16.80
N GLN A 782 48.82 6.15 18.08
CA GLN A 782 48.83 5.20 19.19
C GLN A 782 47.43 4.70 19.57
N PRO A 783 47.31 3.52 20.22
CA PRO A 783 46.04 3.03 20.76
C PRO A 783 45.39 4.03 21.71
N GLY A 784 44.16 4.45 21.39
CA GLY A 784 43.43 5.47 22.15
C GLY A 784 43.67 6.93 21.75
N ASP A 785 44.52 7.22 20.75
CA ASP A 785 44.75 8.60 20.29
C ASP A 785 43.48 9.28 19.75
N PRO A 786 43.33 10.61 19.94
CA PRO A 786 42.21 11.36 19.41
C PRO A 786 42.38 11.66 17.91
N LEU A 787 41.46 11.18 17.08
CA LEU A 787 41.35 11.61 15.69
C LEU A 787 40.77 13.03 15.62
N ASN A 788 41.38 13.87 14.79
CA ASN A 788 40.92 15.22 14.53
C ASN A 788 39.48 15.21 13.97
N ALA A 789 38.57 15.94 14.61
CA ALA A 789 37.16 15.99 14.24
C ALA A 789 36.94 16.39 12.76
N SER A 790 37.80 17.25 12.19
CA SER A 790 37.73 17.69 10.79
C SER A 790 38.11 16.61 9.75
N LEU A 791 38.63 15.46 10.18
CA LEU A 791 38.91 14.32 9.30
C LEU A 791 37.59 13.63 8.91
N ASN A 792 37.10 13.97 7.72
CA ASN A 792 35.77 13.63 7.22
C ASN A 792 35.85 12.71 5.99
N ARG A 793 36.51 11.56 6.17
CA ARG A 793 36.64 10.47 5.19
C ARG A 793 36.69 9.12 5.89
N ASN A 794 36.53 8.04 5.14
CA ASN A 794 36.89 6.71 5.62
C ASN A 794 38.41 6.63 5.82
N ILE A 795 38.82 5.84 6.81
CA ILE A 795 40.22 5.62 7.19
C ILE A 795 40.39 4.10 7.33
N LYS A 796 41.40 3.52 6.67
CA LYS A 796 41.91 2.19 7.04
C LYS A 796 43.25 2.39 7.74
N LEU A 797 43.41 1.72 8.87
CA LEU A 797 44.60 1.76 9.70
C LEU A 797 45.22 0.36 9.72
N TYR A 798 46.48 0.33 9.31
CA TYR A 798 47.32 -0.85 9.28
C TYR A 798 48.20 -0.87 10.54
N ALA A 799 48.45 -2.05 11.09
CA ALA A 799 49.35 -2.22 12.22
C ALA A 799 50.80 -1.88 11.82
N VAL A 800 51.54 -1.25 12.73
CA VAL A 800 52.98 -1.03 12.61
C VAL A 800 53.69 -1.90 13.63
N TRP A 801 54.67 -2.64 13.15
CA TRP A 801 55.36 -3.72 13.88
C TRP A 801 56.84 -3.36 14.04
N GLY A 802 57.39 -3.59 15.23
CA GLY A 802 58.62 -2.94 15.69
C GLY A 802 59.78 -3.84 16.10
N THR A 803 59.62 -5.16 16.04
CA THR A 803 60.75 -6.07 16.22
C THR A 803 61.69 -5.94 15.03
N LYS A 804 62.99 -5.78 15.30
CA LYS A 804 64.08 -6.00 14.34
C LYS A 804 64.77 -7.32 14.62
N ILE A 805 65.53 -7.80 13.66
CA ILE A 805 66.48 -8.90 13.85
C ILE A 805 67.88 -8.40 13.46
N GLN A 806 68.88 -8.68 14.29
CA GLN A 806 70.27 -8.41 14.00
C GLN A 806 70.97 -9.73 13.66
N VAL A 807 71.37 -9.87 12.39
CA VAL A 807 72.08 -11.07 11.90
C VAL A 807 73.58 -10.84 12.04
N ILE A 808 74.25 -11.74 12.75
CA ILE A 808 75.64 -11.67 13.19
C ILE A 808 76.44 -12.77 12.50
N TYR A 809 77.48 -12.39 11.76
CA TYR A 809 78.37 -13.28 11.03
C TYR A 809 79.68 -13.45 11.80
N ASN A 810 79.97 -14.68 12.23
CA ASN A 810 81.13 -15.06 13.02
C ASN A 810 82.06 -15.99 12.23
N GLY A 811 83.33 -15.61 12.11
CA GLY A 811 84.31 -16.30 11.25
C GLY A 811 84.80 -17.67 11.72
N ASN A 812 84.36 -18.18 12.86
CA ASN A 812 84.51 -19.57 13.31
C ASN A 812 85.89 -20.23 13.02
N GLY A 813 86.96 -19.66 13.57
CA GLY A 813 88.33 -20.15 13.37
C GLY A 813 89.01 -19.71 12.07
N SER A 814 88.43 -18.76 11.33
CA SER A 814 89.10 -17.92 10.31
C SER A 814 90.37 -17.24 10.86
N ASP A 815 91.39 -17.11 10.01
CA ASP A 815 92.63 -16.38 10.33
C ASP A 815 92.42 -14.85 10.49
N ALA A 816 91.21 -14.32 10.24
CA ALA A 816 90.83 -12.91 10.37
C ALA A 816 89.58 -12.74 11.28
N PRO A 817 89.73 -12.41 12.58
CA PRO A 817 88.68 -12.64 13.60
C PRO A 817 87.83 -11.39 13.92
N LYS A 818 87.18 -10.78 12.93
CA LYS A 818 86.29 -9.63 13.16
C LYS A 818 84.87 -9.89 12.65
N GLU A 819 83.92 -10.01 13.57
CA GLU A 819 82.50 -10.24 13.28
C GLU A 819 81.87 -9.08 12.49
N ARG A 820 80.79 -9.37 11.76
CA ARG A 820 79.94 -8.36 11.11
C ARG A 820 78.48 -8.53 11.52
N THR A 821 77.75 -7.43 11.56
CA THR A 821 76.31 -7.41 11.87
C THR A 821 75.51 -6.65 10.83
N GLU A 822 74.28 -7.08 10.56
CA GLU A 822 73.26 -6.33 9.83
C GLU A 822 71.95 -6.33 10.62
N GLU A 823 71.27 -5.19 10.69
CA GLU A 823 69.89 -5.14 11.18
C GLU A 823 68.91 -5.25 10.00
N ILE A 824 67.86 -6.05 10.16
CA ILE A 824 66.74 -6.18 9.22
C ILE A 824 65.41 -5.94 9.94
N THR A 825 64.53 -5.12 9.35
CA THR A 825 63.14 -4.96 9.80
C THR A 825 62.18 -5.90 9.05
N LEU A 826 61.02 -6.18 9.64
CA LEU A 826 59.93 -6.94 8.99
C LEU A 826 59.56 -6.36 7.61
N GLN A 827 59.57 -5.04 7.46
CA GLN A 827 59.19 -4.38 6.20
C GLN A 827 60.28 -4.45 5.14
N GLU A 828 61.55 -4.32 5.50
CA GLU A 828 62.66 -4.56 4.57
C GLU A 828 62.71 -6.04 4.16
N CYS A 829 62.45 -6.96 5.08
CA CYS A 829 62.35 -8.39 4.80
C CYS A 829 61.23 -8.67 3.77
N ARG A 830 59.97 -8.27 4.06
CA ARG A 830 58.83 -8.49 3.15
C ARG A 830 58.97 -7.77 1.81
N LYS A 831 59.52 -6.54 1.78
CA LYS A 831 59.78 -5.80 0.54
C LYS A 831 60.81 -6.50 -0.36
N ASN A 832 61.79 -7.19 0.23
CA ASN A 832 62.87 -7.86 -0.50
C ASN A 832 62.61 -9.37 -0.71
N GLY A 833 61.43 -9.88 -0.33
CA GLY A 833 61.06 -11.30 -0.45
C GLY A 833 61.77 -12.23 0.54
N GLY A 834 62.27 -11.69 1.65
CA GLY A 834 63.12 -12.39 2.63
C GLY A 834 64.49 -11.73 2.80
N TYR A 835 65.10 -11.91 3.97
CA TYR A 835 66.49 -11.54 4.23
C TYR A 835 67.44 -12.50 3.50
N LEU A 836 68.29 -11.95 2.64
CA LEU A 836 69.33 -12.72 1.95
C LEU A 836 70.59 -12.80 2.81
N ILE A 837 70.94 -14.01 3.25
CA ILE A 837 72.20 -14.30 3.94
C ILE A 837 73.37 -13.92 3.02
N ARG A 838 74.35 -13.22 3.58
CA ARG A 838 75.51 -12.72 2.85
C ARG A 838 76.49 -13.86 2.55
N LYS A 839 76.93 -13.93 1.30
CA LYS A 839 78.09 -14.75 0.93
C LYS A 839 79.34 -14.22 1.64
N ASN A 840 80.24 -15.10 2.03
CA ASN A 840 81.49 -14.71 2.67
C ASN A 840 82.33 -13.82 1.74
N ALA A 841 82.44 -14.19 0.46
CA ALA A 841 83.19 -13.43 -0.53
C ALA A 841 82.56 -12.05 -0.80
N GLY A 842 83.34 -10.98 -0.60
CA GLY A 842 82.94 -9.59 -0.80
C GLY A 842 82.14 -8.97 0.35
N PHE A 843 81.88 -9.71 1.44
CA PHE A 843 81.22 -9.19 2.63
C PHE A 843 82.05 -9.39 3.91
N THR A 844 82.44 -10.61 4.25
CA THR A 844 83.30 -10.91 5.42
C THR A 844 84.74 -11.24 5.05
N ASP A 845 84.97 -11.83 3.87
CA ASP A 845 86.28 -12.17 3.30
C ASP A 845 87.17 -13.02 4.25
N TYR A 846 86.55 -13.96 4.97
CA TYR A 846 87.22 -14.94 5.83
C TYR A 846 87.93 -16.02 5.02
N ILE A 847 89.12 -16.42 5.45
CA ILE A 847 90.02 -17.34 4.72
C ILE A 847 90.70 -18.36 5.65
N ARG A 848 91.10 -19.49 5.07
CA ARG A 848 91.85 -20.58 5.72
C ARG A 848 92.62 -21.36 4.63
N ASN A 849 93.92 -21.59 4.81
CA ASN A 849 94.74 -22.18 3.75
C ASN A 849 94.56 -23.70 3.59
N GLY A 850 94.57 -24.18 2.35
CA GLY A 850 94.53 -25.62 2.02
C GLY A 850 93.14 -26.26 2.02
N CYS A 851 92.09 -25.48 2.32
CA CYS A 851 90.69 -25.93 2.32
C CYS A 851 89.80 -24.86 1.64
N SER A 852 88.72 -25.23 0.96
CA SER A 852 87.75 -24.31 0.34
C SER A 852 86.56 -24.00 1.27
N PHE A 853 86.12 -22.75 1.41
CA PHE A 853 84.99 -22.35 2.30
C PHE A 853 83.64 -22.96 1.85
N ALA A 854 82.93 -23.60 2.78
CA ALA A 854 81.70 -24.37 2.51
C ALA A 854 80.40 -23.59 2.70
N GLY A 855 80.27 -22.75 3.73
CA GLY A 855 79.03 -22.02 4.03
C GLY A 855 78.89 -21.54 5.47
N TRP A 856 77.68 -21.11 5.80
CA TRP A 856 77.27 -20.64 7.13
C TRP A 856 76.31 -21.62 7.82
N ASP A 857 76.33 -21.68 9.15
CA ASP A 857 75.39 -22.47 9.97
C ASP A 857 74.93 -21.70 11.21
N ILE A 858 73.77 -22.06 11.80
CA ILE A 858 73.28 -21.52 13.07
C ILE A 858 73.96 -22.18 14.29
N ILE A 859 74.77 -23.23 14.08
CA ILE A 859 75.54 -23.95 15.11
C ILE A 859 77.04 -23.92 14.73
N ALA A 860 77.90 -23.50 15.68
CA ALA A 860 79.34 -23.31 15.42
C ALA A 860 80.10 -24.60 15.03
N ASP A 861 79.75 -25.75 15.63
CA ASP A 861 80.43 -27.03 15.42
C ASP A 861 79.69 -27.96 14.42
N ALA A 862 78.91 -27.39 13.49
CA ALA A 862 78.14 -28.16 12.51
C ALA A 862 79.03 -28.96 11.53
N PRO A 863 78.65 -30.19 11.12
CA PRO A 863 79.41 -30.97 10.14
C PRO A 863 79.43 -30.29 8.75
N VAL A 864 80.61 -30.19 8.14
CA VAL A 864 80.82 -29.51 6.84
C VAL A 864 79.88 -30.03 5.74
N LYS A 865 79.65 -31.36 5.70
CA LYS A 865 78.75 -32.01 4.72
C LYS A 865 77.26 -31.72 4.92
N THR A 866 76.86 -31.07 6.02
CA THR A 866 75.46 -30.75 6.36
C THR A 866 75.28 -29.28 6.75
N VAL A 867 76.14 -28.38 6.26
CA VAL A 867 76.07 -26.93 6.53
C VAL A 867 74.71 -26.36 6.12
N LYS A 868 74.02 -25.69 7.04
CA LYS A 868 72.62 -25.26 6.84
C LYS A 868 72.45 -24.22 5.73
N TYR A 869 73.41 -23.32 5.54
CA TYR A 869 73.39 -22.26 4.53
C TYR A 869 74.68 -22.26 3.67
N PRO A 870 74.81 -23.19 2.71
CA PRO A 870 76.02 -23.34 1.90
C PRO A 870 76.31 -22.10 1.04
N GLU A 871 77.58 -21.69 0.96
CA GLU A 871 78.08 -20.49 0.26
C GLU A 871 77.69 -20.48 -1.24
N GLN A 872 77.52 -21.66 -1.84
CA GLN A 872 77.18 -21.80 -3.25
C GLN A 872 75.73 -21.38 -3.56
N LYS A 873 74.79 -21.59 -2.64
CA LYS A 873 73.35 -21.31 -2.86
C LYS A 873 72.99 -19.85 -2.54
N GLU A 874 71.79 -19.44 -2.94
CA GLU A 874 71.16 -18.21 -2.43
C GLU A 874 70.31 -18.59 -1.21
N ASN A 875 70.82 -18.35 -0.01
CA ASN A 875 70.13 -18.70 1.22
C ASN A 875 69.33 -17.50 1.70
N ARG A 876 68.00 -17.56 1.55
CA ARG A 876 67.08 -16.47 1.87
C ARG A 876 66.09 -16.96 2.92
N LEU A 877 65.91 -16.17 3.98
CA LEU A 877 65.04 -16.49 5.10
C LEU A 877 63.89 -15.48 5.20
N THR A 878 62.70 -15.92 5.61
CA THR A 878 61.61 -15.01 5.96
C THR A 878 61.89 -14.31 7.29
N PHE A 879 61.02 -13.38 7.71
CA PHE A 879 61.20 -12.72 9.01
C PHE A 879 60.84 -13.66 10.16
N GLU A 880 59.89 -14.56 9.91
CA GLU A 880 59.39 -15.58 10.82
C GLU A 880 60.46 -16.66 11.04
N GLU A 881 61.08 -17.19 9.97
CA GLU A 881 62.19 -18.14 10.09
C GLU A 881 63.38 -17.57 10.89
N LEU A 882 63.66 -16.26 10.74
CA LEU A 882 64.69 -15.58 11.53
C LEU A 882 64.32 -15.44 13.01
N LEU A 883 63.03 -15.25 13.35
CA LEU A 883 62.57 -15.27 14.75
C LEU A 883 62.71 -16.68 15.33
N ASP A 884 62.31 -17.71 14.59
CA ASP A 884 62.39 -19.11 15.04
C ASP A 884 63.85 -19.56 15.26
N ILE A 885 64.80 -19.03 14.47
CA ILE A 885 66.25 -19.22 14.71
C ILE A 885 66.71 -18.49 15.96
N ALA A 886 66.28 -17.23 16.19
CA ALA A 886 66.62 -16.48 17.39
C ALA A 886 66.10 -17.17 18.67
N GLU A 887 64.87 -17.70 18.63
CA GLU A 887 64.25 -18.45 19.73
C GLU A 887 65.03 -19.75 20.03
N ALA A 888 65.41 -20.49 18.98
CA ALA A 888 66.24 -21.68 19.10
C ALA A 888 67.65 -21.40 19.65
N GLN A 889 68.23 -20.23 19.33
CA GLN A 889 69.55 -19.81 19.84
C GLN A 889 69.49 -19.26 21.28
N GLU A 890 68.43 -18.54 21.67
CA GLU A 890 68.21 -18.07 23.05
C GLU A 890 67.72 -19.19 24.00
N LYS A 891 67.23 -20.32 23.46
CA LYS A 891 66.83 -21.54 24.20
C LYS A 891 65.63 -21.33 25.13
N GLY A 892 64.72 -20.47 24.73
CA GLY A 892 63.47 -20.15 25.40
C GLY A 892 62.67 -19.13 24.58
N PRO A 893 61.39 -18.91 24.91
CA PRO A 893 60.53 -18.00 24.16
C PRO A 893 61.11 -16.58 24.14
N LEU A 894 61.06 -15.96 22.96
CA LEU A 894 61.60 -14.61 22.74
C LEU A 894 60.92 -13.58 23.64
N SER A 895 61.70 -12.63 24.15
CA SER A 895 61.17 -11.57 25.01
C SER A 895 60.40 -10.51 24.21
N GLU A 896 59.10 -10.35 24.53
CA GLU A 896 58.22 -9.27 24.02
C GLU A 896 58.75 -7.85 24.31
N GLU A 897 59.64 -7.70 25.30
CA GLU A 897 60.26 -6.41 25.62
C GLU A 897 61.37 -6.02 24.63
N LYS A 898 62.12 -7.00 24.10
CA LYS A 898 63.22 -6.78 23.14
C LYS A 898 62.71 -6.24 21.80
N THR A 899 63.25 -5.09 21.38
CA THR A 899 63.01 -4.52 20.04
C THR A 899 64.01 -5.01 18.98
N ILE A 900 65.05 -5.75 19.39
CA ILE A 900 66.03 -6.39 18.52
C ILE A 900 66.22 -7.82 19.05
N GLN A 901 66.01 -8.82 18.20
CA GLN A 901 66.42 -10.20 18.44
C GLN A 901 67.73 -10.48 17.68
N GLU A 902 68.57 -11.39 18.15
CA GLU A 902 69.89 -11.66 17.56
C GLU A 902 69.93 -13.05 16.91
N VAL A 903 70.56 -13.18 15.75
CA VAL A 903 70.74 -14.43 14.99
C VAL A 903 72.20 -14.58 14.59
N CYS A 904 72.89 -15.61 15.08
CA CYS A 904 74.32 -15.85 14.83
C CYS A 904 74.56 -16.92 13.74
N LEU A 905 75.57 -16.70 12.88
CA LEU A 905 75.97 -17.55 11.76
C LEU A 905 77.50 -17.85 11.75
N TYR A 906 77.91 -19.11 11.52
CA TYR A 906 79.28 -19.65 11.71
C TYR A 906 79.84 -20.47 10.48
N ALA A 907 81.17 -20.62 10.28
CA ALA A 907 81.83 -21.06 8.99
C ALA A 907 82.65 -22.41 8.93
N LEU A 908 82.85 -23.06 7.73
CA LEU A 908 83.31 -24.49 7.46
C LEU A 908 84.12 -24.76 6.10
N TRP A 909 84.83 -25.92 5.76
CA TRP A 909 85.89 -26.06 4.63
C TRP A 909 86.35 -27.46 3.89
N ASP A 910 86.95 -27.57 2.62
CA ASP A 910 87.07 -28.79 1.64
C ASP A 910 88.30 -29.12 0.53
N LYS A 911 88.48 -30.33 -0.23
CA LYS A 911 89.53 -30.98 -1.29
C LYS A 911 89.28 -32.47 -1.98
N ILE A 912 89.62 -33.22 -3.15
CA ILE A 912 90.10 -33.37 -4.66
C ILE A 912 90.08 -34.89 -5.37
N PRO A 913 89.40 -35.36 -6.55
CA PRO A 913 89.46 -36.78 -7.23
C PRO A 913 89.07 -37.15 -8.80
N VAL A 914 88.61 -38.41 -9.25
CA VAL A 914 88.43 -39.03 -10.69
C VAL A 914 87.31 -40.17 -11.07
N ILE A 915 86.76 -40.37 -12.35
CA ILE A 915 85.50 -41.17 -12.83
C ILE A 915 85.45 -42.02 -14.23
N THR A 916 84.46 -42.97 -14.53
CA THR A 916 84.10 -43.78 -15.81
C THR A 916 82.62 -44.41 -15.96
N GLY A 917 82.17 -45.14 -17.05
CA GLY A 917 80.80 -45.82 -17.19
C GLY A 917 80.43 -46.74 -18.44
N GLU A 918 79.26 -47.46 -18.44
CA GLU A 918 78.84 -48.56 -19.39
C GLU A 918 77.31 -48.76 -19.76
N GLY A 919 76.86 -48.58 -21.03
CA GLY A 919 75.57 -49.11 -21.57
C GLY A 919 74.28 -48.24 -21.44
N ILE A 920 73.28 -48.41 -22.33
CA ILE A 920 72.06 -47.53 -22.45
C ILE A 920 70.83 -48.13 -21.75
N GLN A 921 69.98 -47.27 -21.16
CA GLN A 921 68.74 -47.63 -20.43
C GLN A 921 67.47 -47.07 -21.11
N GLU A 922 66.31 -47.73 -20.91
CA GLU A 922 64.99 -47.30 -21.42
C GLU A 922 63.89 -47.43 -20.34
N PHE A 923 62.96 -46.48 -20.27
CA PHE A 923 61.88 -46.38 -19.26
C PHE A 923 60.52 -45.99 -19.88
N TYR A 924 59.45 -45.89 -19.07
CA TYR A 924 58.11 -45.44 -19.46
C TYR A 924 57.74 -44.06 -18.83
N GLU A 925 56.75 -43.38 -19.41
CA GLU A 925 56.25 -42.07 -18.99
C GLU A 925 55.56 -42.18 -17.62
N GLY A 926 56.02 -41.38 -16.65
CA GLY A 926 55.58 -41.48 -15.25
C GLY A 926 56.31 -42.54 -14.41
N THR A 927 57.20 -43.35 -14.99
CA THR A 927 58.14 -44.17 -14.19
C THR A 927 59.07 -43.25 -13.39
N GLU A 928 59.13 -43.40 -12.06
CA GLU A 928 60.04 -42.62 -11.21
C GLU A 928 61.51 -43.02 -11.43
N VAL A 929 62.14 -42.49 -12.48
CA VAL A 929 63.53 -42.80 -12.84
C VAL A 929 64.49 -42.07 -11.90
N THR A 930 64.88 -42.78 -10.83
CA THR A 930 65.73 -42.24 -9.76
C THR A 930 67.18 -41.99 -10.21
N ARG A 931 67.85 -41.03 -9.57
CA ARG A 931 69.30 -40.79 -9.71
C ARG A 931 70.12 -42.08 -9.61
N ASP A 932 69.78 -43.00 -8.72
CA ASP A 932 70.54 -44.24 -8.53
C ASP A 932 70.38 -45.22 -9.70
N MET A 933 69.22 -45.23 -10.38
CA MET A 933 69.00 -46.00 -11.60
C MET A 933 69.87 -45.47 -12.75
N LEU A 934 69.91 -44.14 -12.92
CA LEU A 934 70.79 -43.46 -13.89
C LEU A 934 72.29 -43.71 -13.60
N LEU A 935 72.66 -43.85 -12.32
CA LEU A 935 74.02 -44.13 -11.88
C LEU A 935 74.44 -45.61 -11.93
N ALA A 936 73.49 -46.56 -12.00
CA ALA A 936 73.77 -48.00 -11.86
C ALA A 936 74.81 -48.56 -12.86
N ASN A 937 75.00 -47.86 -13.98
CA ASN A 937 75.92 -48.21 -15.06
C ASN A 937 77.28 -47.46 -14.99
N ILE A 938 77.53 -46.60 -13.99
CA ILE A 938 78.62 -45.60 -13.94
C ILE A 938 79.52 -45.87 -12.70
N LYS A 939 80.86 -45.71 -12.80
CA LYS A 939 81.86 -46.20 -11.81
C LYS A 939 83.07 -45.26 -11.64
N ALA A 940 83.55 -45.03 -10.42
CA ALA A 940 84.59 -44.03 -10.09
C ALA A 940 85.57 -44.47 -8.99
N LYS A 941 86.74 -43.82 -8.88
CA LYS A 941 87.79 -44.22 -7.94
C LYS A 941 88.75 -43.08 -7.55
N ASP A 942 89.19 -43.10 -6.29
CA ASP A 942 90.20 -42.21 -5.70
C ASP A 942 91.28 -43.02 -4.93
N ASP A 943 92.41 -42.37 -4.61
CA ASP A 943 93.56 -42.97 -3.92
C ASP A 943 93.47 -42.90 -2.37
N GLU A 944 92.71 -41.96 -1.81
CA GLU A 944 92.50 -41.82 -0.35
C GLU A 944 91.17 -42.45 0.11
N ASP A 945 90.08 -42.26 -0.65
CA ASP A 945 88.74 -42.80 -0.34
C ASP A 945 88.43 -44.16 -1.01
N GLY A 946 89.25 -44.60 -1.97
CA GLY A 946 89.12 -45.89 -2.63
C GLY A 946 88.01 -45.94 -3.69
N ASP A 947 87.05 -46.85 -3.56
CA ASP A 947 85.89 -46.88 -4.45
C ASP A 947 84.91 -45.77 -4.07
N ILE A 948 84.89 -44.73 -4.91
CA ILE A 948 84.03 -43.54 -4.80
C ILE A 948 82.94 -43.55 -5.88
N THR A 949 82.59 -44.73 -6.41
CA THR A 949 81.40 -44.89 -7.29
C THR A 949 80.13 -44.35 -6.62
N LYS A 950 80.02 -44.53 -5.30
CA LYS A 950 78.94 -43.97 -4.44
C LYS A 950 78.89 -42.43 -4.42
N ASP A 951 80.00 -41.73 -4.68
CA ASP A 951 80.11 -40.28 -4.61
C ASP A 951 79.94 -39.61 -5.99
N ILE A 952 79.61 -40.40 -7.02
CA ILE A 952 79.27 -39.90 -8.36
C ILE A 952 77.94 -39.14 -8.31
N ARG A 953 77.89 -38.04 -9.06
CA ARG A 953 76.77 -37.11 -9.13
C ARG A 953 76.55 -36.68 -10.57
N ILE A 954 75.30 -36.50 -10.99
CA ILE A 954 74.97 -36.03 -12.35
C ILE A 954 75.05 -34.50 -12.39
N LEU A 955 75.92 -33.90 -13.22
CA LEU A 955 76.01 -32.43 -13.33
C LEU A 955 75.00 -31.82 -14.30
N GLU A 956 74.52 -32.58 -15.29
CA GLU A 956 73.61 -32.06 -16.31
C GLU A 956 72.72 -33.18 -16.87
N ILE A 957 71.47 -32.88 -17.18
CA ILE A 957 70.62 -33.65 -18.10
C ILE A 957 70.17 -32.72 -19.22
N LYS A 958 70.34 -33.17 -20.46
CA LYS A 958 69.92 -32.50 -21.69
C LYS A 958 68.70 -33.25 -22.21
N TYR A 959 67.54 -32.63 -22.03
CA TYR A 959 66.25 -33.12 -22.50
C TYR A 959 66.06 -32.71 -23.96
N ASP A 960 65.56 -33.63 -24.79
CA ASP A 960 65.12 -33.31 -26.15
C ASP A 960 63.74 -32.62 -26.10
N LYS A 961 63.33 -32.02 -27.22
CA LYS A 961 62.05 -31.30 -27.35
C LYS A 961 60.85 -32.21 -27.02
N GLY A 962 59.81 -31.63 -26.42
CA GLY A 962 58.54 -32.32 -26.18
C GLY A 962 57.75 -31.80 -24.98
N LYS A 963 58.44 -31.45 -23.89
CA LYS A 963 57.87 -30.96 -22.62
C LYS A 963 56.82 -29.86 -22.84
N LEU A 964 55.65 -29.94 -22.20
CA LEU A 964 54.49 -29.13 -22.63
C LEU A 964 54.12 -28.02 -21.61
N GLU A 965 54.57 -26.79 -21.88
CA GLU A 965 54.26 -25.59 -21.08
C GLU A 965 53.38 -24.59 -21.86
N ASP A 966 52.45 -23.91 -21.16
CA ASP A 966 51.50 -22.93 -21.73
C ASP A 966 50.81 -23.36 -23.06
N GLY A 967 50.54 -24.67 -23.19
CA GLY A 967 49.85 -25.26 -24.34
C GLY A 967 50.70 -25.38 -25.61
N LYS A 968 52.04 -25.37 -25.50
CA LYS A 968 52.97 -25.65 -26.61
C LYS A 968 54.10 -26.58 -26.18
N LYS A 969 54.57 -27.40 -27.12
CA LYS A 969 55.75 -28.25 -26.90
C LYS A 969 57.02 -27.39 -26.90
N GLN A 970 57.81 -27.53 -25.85
CA GLN A 970 59.05 -26.83 -25.54
C GLN A 970 60.19 -27.44 -26.37
N GLU A 971 61.07 -26.58 -26.89
CA GLU A 971 62.30 -27.01 -27.57
C GLU A 971 63.30 -27.61 -26.58
N ALA A 972 64.25 -28.40 -27.10
CA ALA A 972 65.26 -29.10 -26.29
C ALA A 972 66.01 -28.15 -25.33
N TYR A 973 66.11 -28.56 -24.06
CA TYR A 973 66.67 -27.75 -22.97
C TYR A 973 67.54 -28.60 -22.03
N ALA A 974 68.30 -27.94 -21.14
CA ALA A 974 69.18 -28.65 -20.21
C ALA A 974 69.05 -28.15 -18.78
N GLU A 975 69.01 -29.09 -17.83
CA GLU A 975 69.03 -28.84 -16.40
C GLU A 975 70.43 -29.14 -15.87
N GLN A 976 71.05 -28.17 -15.19
CA GLN A 976 72.43 -28.25 -14.71
C GLN A 976 72.50 -28.11 -13.19
N TRP A 977 73.07 -29.10 -12.50
CA TRP A 977 73.25 -29.13 -11.05
C TRP A 977 74.72 -29.01 -10.70
N LYS A 978 75.14 -27.79 -10.31
CA LYS A 978 76.52 -27.42 -10.01
C LYS A 978 77.23 -28.33 -9.00
N ASP A 979 76.50 -28.82 -8.00
CA ASP A 979 77.03 -29.69 -6.93
C ASP A 979 76.66 -31.18 -7.15
N GLY A 980 76.04 -31.50 -8.30
CA GLY A 980 75.40 -32.78 -8.60
C GLY A 980 73.88 -32.78 -8.38
N MET A 981 73.18 -33.51 -9.24
CA MET A 981 71.76 -33.85 -9.17
C MET A 981 71.44 -34.40 -7.79
N PRO A 982 70.37 -33.93 -7.12
CA PRO A 982 70.12 -34.31 -5.73
C PRO A 982 69.57 -35.77 -5.66
N GLY A 983 69.44 -36.34 -4.45
CA GLY A 983 69.13 -37.78 -4.28
C GLY A 983 67.65 -38.13 -4.54
N ASP A 984 66.78 -37.17 -4.26
CA ASP A 984 65.40 -37.04 -4.73
C ASP A 984 65.30 -36.67 -6.23
N GLY A 985 66.40 -36.25 -6.85
CA GLY A 985 66.46 -35.96 -8.28
C GLY A 985 66.03 -37.14 -9.14
N ARG A 986 65.18 -36.85 -10.12
CA ARG A 986 64.68 -37.79 -11.13
C ARG A 986 65.03 -37.31 -12.53
N LEU A 987 65.11 -38.24 -13.48
CA LEU A 987 64.85 -37.88 -14.87
C LEU A 987 63.35 -37.57 -14.96
N ASP A 988 62.98 -36.38 -15.43
CA ASP A 988 61.57 -36.02 -15.60
C ASP A 988 60.96 -36.80 -16.77
N THR A 989 60.29 -37.91 -16.43
CA THR A 989 59.57 -38.78 -17.36
C THR A 989 58.09 -38.45 -17.46
N TRP A 990 57.56 -37.45 -16.75
CA TRP A 990 56.11 -37.27 -16.56
C TRP A 990 55.52 -36.05 -17.29
N PHE A 991 56.35 -35.29 -18.01
CA PHE A 991 55.99 -33.97 -18.55
C PHE A 991 55.78 -33.93 -20.08
N LEU A 992 55.70 -35.08 -20.76
CA LEU A 992 55.55 -35.09 -22.22
C LEU A 992 54.09 -34.89 -22.67
N GLN A 993 53.11 -35.34 -21.87
CA GLN A 993 51.69 -35.45 -22.30
C GLN A 993 51.61 -36.13 -23.67
N MET A 994 52.40 -37.20 -23.83
CA MET A 994 52.84 -37.63 -25.15
C MET A 994 51.68 -38.24 -25.95
N ASP A 995 51.54 -37.86 -27.22
CA ASP A 995 50.70 -38.62 -28.14
C ASP A 995 51.39 -39.97 -28.44
N GLN A 996 50.63 -41.06 -28.54
CA GLN A 996 51.18 -42.42 -28.73
C GLN A 996 52.13 -42.56 -29.95
N GLU A 997 52.03 -41.64 -30.92
CA GLU A 997 52.87 -41.57 -32.12
C GLU A 997 54.28 -40.98 -31.91
N GLU A 998 54.57 -40.32 -30.77
CA GLU A 998 55.86 -39.63 -30.52
C GLU A 998 56.87 -40.47 -29.70
N SER A 999 56.50 -41.69 -29.29
CA SER A 999 57.32 -42.58 -28.47
C SER A 999 58.32 -43.42 -29.31
N PRO A 1000 59.60 -43.61 -28.89
CA PRO A 1000 60.26 -43.13 -27.68
C PRO A 1000 61.16 -41.89 -27.89
N VAL A 1001 61.43 -41.17 -26.81
CA VAL A 1001 62.33 -39.98 -26.77
C VAL A 1001 63.67 -40.35 -26.11
N GLU A 1002 64.77 -39.68 -26.49
CA GLU A 1002 66.15 -39.94 -25.99
C GLU A 1002 66.77 -38.67 -25.37
N HIS A 1003 67.50 -38.82 -24.26
CA HIS A 1003 68.08 -37.73 -23.45
C HIS A 1003 69.56 -38.03 -23.11
N GLN A 1004 70.36 -36.99 -22.84
CA GLN A 1004 71.82 -37.11 -22.56
C GLN A 1004 72.16 -36.62 -21.15
N ILE A 1005 73.12 -37.26 -20.46
CA ILE A 1005 73.40 -37.04 -19.03
C ILE A 1005 74.90 -36.88 -18.79
N ILE A 1006 75.31 -35.84 -18.06
CA ILE A 1006 76.70 -35.61 -17.61
C ILE A 1006 76.87 -36.04 -16.15
N TYR A 1007 77.96 -36.72 -15.85
CA TYR A 1007 78.36 -37.22 -14.53
C TYR A 1007 79.64 -36.53 -14.04
N SER A 1008 79.84 -36.51 -12.73
CA SER A 1008 80.99 -35.99 -12.00
C SER A 1008 81.27 -36.82 -10.77
N VAL A 1009 82.49 -36.77 -10.22
CA VAL A 1009 82.78 -37.27 -8.89
C VAL A 1009 83.60 -36.29 -8.05
N LYS A 1010 83.26 -36.26 -6.75
CA LYS A 1010 83.90 -35.50 -5.66
C LYS A 1010 84.18 -36.46 -4.51
N ASP A 1011 85.31 -36.33 -3.86
CA ASP A 1011 85.83 -37.20 -2.80
C ASP A 1011 85.45 -36.68 -1.42
N SER A 1012 86.08 -37.23 -0.37
CA SER A 1012 85.83 -36.89 1.03
C SER A 1012 85.79 -35.39 1.31
N ALA A 1013 86.53 -34.57 0.56
CA ALA A 1013 86.43 -33.12 0.65
C ALA A 1013 86.22 -32.36 -0.70
N GLY A 1014 86.24 -32.96 -1.90
CA GLY A 1014 85.63 -32.38 -3.11
C GLY A 1014 86.44 -31.51 -4.10
N ASN A 1015 87.16 -32.17 -5.01
CA ASN A 1015 87.58 -31.70 -6.36
C ASN A 1015 86.49 -31.72 -7.44
N GLU A 1016 86.85 -32.17 -8.65
CA GLU A 1016 85.90 -32.51 -9.71
C GLU A 1016 86.57 -33.25 -10.89
N ALA A 1017 85.89 -34.26 -11.46
CA ALA A 1017 86.22 -34.92 -12.73
C ALA A 1017 84.97 -35.54 -13.36
N THR A 1018 84.80 -35.50 -14.69
CA THR A 1018 83.47 -35.62 -15.35
C THR A 1018 83.38 -36.55 -16.59
N LEU A 1019 82.16 -36.89 -17.03
CA LEU A 1019 81.80 -37.87 -18.10
C LEU A 1019 80.40 -37.57 -18.72
N GLU A 1020 80.02 -38.06 -19.92
CA GLU A 1020 78.68 -37.85 -20.55
C GLU A 1020 78.11 -39.13 -21.23
N TRP A 1021 76.79 -39.41 -21.14
CA TRP A 1021 76.12 -40.69 -21.54
C TRP A 1021 74.56 -40.65 -21.72
N PRO A 1022 73.90 -41.48 -22.59
CA PRO A 1022 72.45 -41.38 -22.93
C PRO A 1022 71.43 -42.32 -22.21
N VAL A 1023 70.13 -41.96 -22.23
CA VAL A 1023 68.92 -42.68 -21.67
C VAL A 1023 67.63 -42.42 -22.50
N ARG A 1024 66.57 -43.27 -22.40
CA ARG A 1024 65.28 -43.14 -23.17
C ARG A 1024 63.96 -43.30 -22.36
N VAL A 1025 62.85 -42.79 -22.91
CA VAL A 1025 61.47 -42.83 -22.33
C VAL A 1025 60.39 -43.22 -23.37
N LYS A 1026 59.31 -43.92 -22.97
CA LYS A 1026 58.19 -44.44 -23.79
C LYS A 1026 56.80 -44.02 -23.25
N TYR A 1027 55.73 -44.08 -24.04
CA TYR A 1027 54.34 -43.74 -23.60
C TYR A 1027 53.76 -44.69 -22.54
N ASN A 1028 52.85 -44.20 -21.70
CA ASN A 1028 52.06 -44.94 -20.69
C ASN A 1028 50.55 -44.76 -20.94
N GLU A 1029 49.72 -45.81 -20.89
CA GLU A 1029 48.27 -45.73 -21.18
C GLU A 1029 47.43 -45.23 -19.98
N PHE A 1030 46.20 -45.72 -19.76
CA PHE A 1030 45.31 -45.31 -18.67
C PHE A 1030 44.59 -46.55 -18.10
N PRO A 1031 44.48 -46.71 -16.77
CA PRO A 1031 43.84 -47.88 -16.17
C PRO A 1031 42.34 -47.88 -16.44
N LYS A 1032 41.77 -49.07 -16.62
CA LYS A 1032 40.40 -49.29 -17.09
C LYS A 1032 39.57 -50.01 -16.02
N ILE A 1033 38.32 -49.57 -15.81
CA ILE A 1033 37.33 -50.25 -14.95
C ILE A 1033 36.12 -50.71 -15.77
N GLU A 1034 35.76 -51.98 -15.66
CA GLU A 1034 34.47 -52.53 -16.08
C GLU A 1034 33.73 -53.09 -14.85
N ALA A 1035 32.46 -52.70 -14.67
CA ALA A 1035 31.67 -53.05 -13.48
C ALA A 1035 30.19 -53.21 -13.81
N GLU A 1036 29.56 -54.26 -13.29
CA GLU A 1036 28.13 -54.56 -13.43
C GLU A 1036 27.31 -54.13 -12.20
N ASP A 1037 26.07 -53.67 -12.44
CA ASP A 1037 25.12 -53.34 -11.37
C ASP A 1037 24.84 -54.58 -10.47
N ARG A 1038 24.83 -54.37 -9.16
CA ARG A 1038 24.70 -55.41 -8.14
C ARG A 1038 23.28 -55.47 -7.59
N TYR A 1039 22.83 -56.66 -7.24
CA TYR A 1039 21.49 -56.92 -6.71
C TYR A 1039 21.59 -57.79 -5.45
N PHE A 1040 20.90 -57.38 -4.40
CA PHE A 1040 20.81 -58.06 -3.10
C PHE A 1040 19.37 -58.06 -2.59
N THR A 1041 19.04 -58.97 -1.68
CA THR A 1041 17.76 -58.96 -0.99
C THR A 1041 17.73 -57.96 0.18
N LEU A 1042 16.53 -57.55 0.56
CA LEU A 1042 16.29 -56.70 1.74
C LEU A 1042 16.73 -57.37 3.06
N GLU A 1043 16.79 -58.71 3.10
CA GLU A 1043 17.29 -59.44 4.28
C GLU A 1043 18.82 -59.45 4.35
N GLU A 1044 19.52 -59.62 3.22
CA GLU A 1044 20.99 -59.48 3.13
C GLU A 1044 21.43 -58.04 3.47
N ALA A 1045 20.71 -57.03 2.98
CA ALA A 1045 20.96 -55.63 3.32
C ALA A 1045 20.79 -55.38 4.84
N LYS A 1046 19.66 -55.79 5.44
CA LYS A 1046 19.38 -55.60 6.88
C LYS A 1046 20.27 -56.42 7.81
N SER A 1047 20.80 -57.55 7.36
CA SER A 1047 21.76 -58.36 8.12
C SER A 1047 23.21 -57.84 8.01
N GLY A 1048 23.45 -56.79 7.22
CA GLY A 1048 24.76 -56.16 7.06
C GLY A 1048 25.71 -56.93 6.13
N VAL A 1049 25.18 -57.75 5.22
CA VAL A 1049 25.99 -58.52 4.25
C VAL A 1049 26.64 -57.59 3.22
N ILE A 1050 25.97 -56.50 2.85
CA ILE A 1050 26.48 -55.53 1.85
C ILE A 1050 27.62 -54.71 2.45
N THR A 1051 28.82 -55.28 2.41
CA THR A 1051 30.08 -54.68 2.88
C THR A 1051 31.00 -54.35 1.71
N GLU A 1052 32.05 -53.58 2.00
CA GLU A 1052 33.07 -53.21 1.01
C GLU A 1052 33.75 -54.44 0.37
N GLY A 1053 34.04 -55.49 1.15
CA GLY A 1053 34.59 -56.75 0.62
C GLY A 1053 33.66 -57.49 -0.35
N VAL A 1054 32.34 -57.40 -0.15
CA VAL A 1054 31.34 -58.01 -1.06
C VAL A 1054 31.22 -57.23 -2.37
N LEU A 1055 31.56 -55.94 -2.36
CA LEU A 1055 31.50 -55.04 -3.51
C LEU A 1055 32.85 -54.85 -4.23
N LEU A 1056 33.98 -55.15 -3.58
CA LEU A 1056 35.32 -55.19 -4.18
C LEU A 1056 35.80 -56.64 -4.35
N SER A 1057 36.29 -57.28 -3.28
CA SER A 1057 36.95 -58.59 -3.33
C SER A 1057 36.07 -59.68 -3.97
N GLU A 1058 34.85 -59.88 -3.49
CA GLU A 1058 33.92 -60.87 -4.05
C GLU A 1058 33.35 -60.45 -5.41
N ALA A 1059 33.41 -59.15 -5.76
CA ALA A 1059 33.03 -58.67 -7.08
C ALA A 1059 34.05 -59.10 -8.14
N ILE A 1060 35.34 -59.05 -7.79
CA ILE A 1060 36.45 -59.48 -8.64
C ILE A 1060 36.46 -61.01 -8.75
N GLU A 1061 36.38 -61.73 -7.62
CA GLU A 1061 36.30 -63.22 -7.63
C GLU A 1061 35.09 -63.75 -8.41
N SER A 1062 33.98 -62.99 -8.48
CA SER A 1062 32.80 -63.36 -9.27
C SER A 1062 32.74 -62.75 -10.68
N GLY A 1063 33.77 -62.01 -11.11
CA GLY A 1063 33.89 -61.44 -12.46
C GLY A 1063 32.93 -60.28 -12.76
N LYS A 1064 32.35 -59.64 -11.74
CA LYS A 1064 31.39 -58.51 -11.84
C LYS A 1064 32.05 -57.14 -11.71
N LEU A 1065 33.30 -57.12 -11.26
CA LEU A 1065 34.21 -55.98 -11.29
C LEU A 1065 35.51 -56.49 -11.92
N ALA A 1066 35.99 -55.83 -12.96
CA ALA A 1066 37.26 -56.09 -13.60
C ALA A 1066 38.02 -54.79 -13.76
N VAL A 1067 39.31 -54.80 -13.42
CA VAL A 1067 40.20 -53.65 -13.51
C VAL A 1067 41.53 -54.09 -14.12
N SER A 1068 42.07 -53.28 -15.01
CA SER A 1068 43.29 -53.64 -15.77
C SER A 1068 44.03 -52.41 -16.26
N ASP A 1069 45.35 -52.48 -16.31
CA ASP A 1069 46.22 -51.50 -16.97
C ASP A 1069 47.32 -52.20 -17.79
N LYS A 1070 47.64 -51.67 -18.97
CA LYS A 1070 48.52 -52.37 -19.92
C LYS A 1070 49.98 -52.40 -19.48
N GLU A 1071 50.46 -51.33 -18.84
CA GLU A 1071 51.84 -51.23 -18.35
C GLU A 1071 51.95 -51.79 -16.92
N ASP A 1072 50.97 -51.49 -16.06
CA ASP A 1072 51.01 -51.87 -14.64
C ASP A 1072 50.69 -53.36 -14.41
N ASP A 1073 49.84 -54.02 -15.24
CA ASP A 1073 49.63 -55.48 -15.14
C ASP A 1073 50.79 -56.31 -15.72
N GLU A 1074 51.65 -55.75 -16.57
CA GLU A 1074 52.88 -56.44 -17.05
C GLU A 1074 53.99 -56.39 -15.99
N LEU A 1075 54.10 -55.28 -15.26
CA LEU A 1075 55.11 -55.08 -14.21
C LEU A 1075 54.67 -55.61 -12.83
N HIS A 1076 53.39 -55.44 -12.49
CA HIS A 1076 52.80 -55.78 -11.20
C HIS A 1076 51.45 -56.53 -11.37
N PRO A 1077 51.45 -57.76 -11.94
CA PRO A 1077 50.22 -58.49 -12.27
C PRO A 1077 49.25 -58.61 -11.08
N GLY A 1078 48.02 -58.12 -11.27
CA GLY A 1078 46.98 -58.15 -10.24
C GLY A 1078 47.10 -57.03 -9.19
N ARG A 1079 47.93 -56.00 -9.41
CA ARG A 1079 47.95 -54.79 -8.57
C ARG A 1079 46.66 -53.99 -8.70
N MET A 1080 46.11 -53.85 -9.92
CA MET A 1080 44.88 -53.09 -10.15
C MET A 1080 43.69 -53.64 -9.33
N GLU A 1081 43.59 -54.96 -9.21
CA GLU A 1081 42.57 -55.64 -8.39
C GLU A 1081 42.71 -55.38 -6.88
N GLN A 1082 43.87 -54.90 -6.41
CA GLN A 1082 44.16 -54.57 -5.00
C GLN A 1082 44.02 -53.07 -4.71
N GLU A 1083 44.22 -52.20 -5.71
CA GLU A 1083 44.18 -50.74 -5.60
C GLU A 1083 42.80 -50.14 -5.95
N VAL A 1084 41.89 -50.95 -6.51
CA VAL A 1084 40.51 -50.52 -6.76
C VAL A 1084 39.75 -50.36 -5.45
N LYS A 1085 39.21 -49.16 -5.23
CA LYS A 1085 38.56 -48.71 -3.99
C LYS A 1085 37.17 -48.14 -4.26
N LEU A 1086 36.33 -48.05 -3.23
CA LEU A 1086 35.06 -47.34 -3.31
C LEU A 1086 35.21 -45.92 -2.75
N ALA A 1087 34.91 -44.91 -3.58
CA ALA A 1087 34.84 -43.52 -3.13
C ALA A 1087 33.53 -43.28 -2.37
N GLU A 1088 33.65 -42.77 -1.13
CA GLU A 1088 32.54 -42.40 -0.22
C GLU A 1088 31.54 -43.54 0.07
N PHE A 1089 32.02 -44.76 0.31
CA PHE A 1089 31.17 -45.91 0.65
C PHE A 1089 30.75 -45.95 2.13
N HIS A 1090 29.44 -46.11 2.35
CA HIS A 1090 28.79 -46.16 3.66
C HIS A 1090 27.92 -47.42 3.79
N PRO A 1091 28.44 -48.56 4.31
CA PRO A 1091 27.69 -49.81 4.42
C PRO A 1091 26.44 -49.70 5.31
N GLU A 1092 26.44 -48.77 6.27
CA GLU A 1092 25.32 -48.49 7.15
C GLU A 1092 24.06 -47.99 6.42
N GLU A 1093 24.19 -47.36 5.25
CA GLU A 1093 23.02 -46.89 4.49
C GLU A 1093 22.18 -48.06 3.93
N PHE A 1094 22.79 -49.23 3.68
CA PHE A 1094 22.09 -50.42 3.19
C PHE A 1094 21.23 -51.10 4.27
N ILE A 1095 21.69 -51.08 5.53
CA ILE A 1095 20.96 -51.66 6.67
C ILE A 1095 19.64 -50.89 6.92
N GLY A 1096 19.60 -49.59 6.57
CA GLY A 1096 18.46 -48.70 6.77
C GLY A 1096 17.29 -48.85 5.80
N PHE A 1097 17.37 -49.70 4.76
CA PHE A 1097 16.26 -49.89 3.82
C PHE A 1097 15.11 -50.67 4.48
N GLU A 1098 13.90 -50.10 4.53
CA GLU A 1098 12.68 -50.85 4.91
C GLU A 1098 11.88 -51.37 3.70
N ASP A 1099 12.18 -50.88 2.50
CA ASP A 1099 11.57 -51.26 1.23
C ASP A 1099 12.63 -51.43 0.13
N SER A 1100 12.21 -51.89 -1.05
CA SER A 1100 13.09 -52.01 -2.22
C SER A 1100 13.60 -50.64 -2.70
N GLY A 1101 14.85 -50.58 -3.19
CA GLY A 1101 15.48 -49.36 -3.68
C GLY A 1101 16.92 -49.58 -4.15
N TYR A 1102 17.74 -48.53 -4.18
CA TYR A 1102 19.14 -48.63 -4.60
C TYR A 1102 20.03 -47.52 -4.04
N ILE A 1103 21.34 -47.76 -4.08
CA ILE A 1103 22.41 -46.76 -3.88
C ILE A 1103 23.35 -46.82 -5.09
N VAL A 1104 23.81 -45.66 -5.58
CA VAL A 1104 24.87 -45.59 -6.59
C VAL A 1104 26.21 -45.44 -5.88
N ILE A 1105 27.14 -46.36 -6.13
CA ILE A 1105 28.52 -46.35 -5.62
C ILE A 1105 29.48 -45.93 -6.72
N THR A 1106 30.67 -45.47 -6.35
CA THR A 1106 31.72 -45.08 -7.32
C THR A 1106 32.99 -45.88 -7.04
N TYR A 1107 33.36 -46.77 -7.98
CA TYR A 1107 34.68 -47.38 -8.00
C TYR A 1107 35.71 -46.36 -8.50
N SER A 1108 36.93 -46.45 -7.99
CA SER A 1108 38.10 -45.74 -8.50
C SER A 1108 39.33 -46.64 -8.46
N VAL A 1109 40.19 -46.55 -9.47
CA VAL A 1109 41.50 -47.24 -9.51
C VAL A 1109 42.55 -46.30 -10.12
N LYS A 1110 43.77 -46.33 -9.57
CA LYS A 1110 44.90 -45.49 -9.99
C LYS A 1110 46.12 -46.37 -10.31
N ASP A 1111 46.78 -46.11 -11.44
CA ASP A 1111 48.00 -46.83 -11.84
C ASP A 1111 49.21 -46.51 -10.93
N SER A 1112 50.33 -47.24 -11.06
CA SER A 1112 51.59 -46.94 -10.34
C SER A 1112 52.33 -45.71 -10.87
N MET A 1113 51.97 -45.24 -12.06
CA MET A 1113 52.88 -44.57 -12.99
C MET A 1113 52.74 -43.06 -12.91
N GLY A 1114 52.97 -42.51 -11.71
CA GLY A 1114 53.09 -41.09 -11.47
C GLY A 1114 53.82 -40.78 -10.16
N PRO A 1115 54.45 -39.60 -10.03
CA PRO A 1115 55.22 -39.22 -8.85
C PRO A 1115 54.35 -39.19 -7.59
N GLU A 1116 54.91 -39.62 -6.46
CA GLU A 1116 54.22 -39.76 -5.15
C GLU A 1116 52.97 -40.68 -5.17
N GLY A 1117 52.78 -41.47 -6.23
CA GLY A 1117 51.57 -42.28 -6.42
C GLY A 1117 50.41 -41.53 -7.06
N GLU A 1118 50.64 -40.33 -7.60
CA GLU A 1118 49.70 -39.61 -8.47
C GLU A 1118 49.78 -40.08 -9.93
N GLY A 1119 49.66 -41.41 -10.10
CA GLY A 1119 49.36 -42.05 -11.39
C GLY A 1119 47.97 -41.68 -11.93
N LYS A 1120 47.61 -42.14 -13.13
CA LYS A 1120 46.31 -41.79 -13.71
C LYS A 1120 45.19 -42.54 -12.99
N GLU A 1121 44.11 -41.83 -12.64
CA GLU A 1121 42.96 -42.39 -11.92
C GLU A 1121 41.69 -42.38 -12.75
N THR A 1122 41.05 -43.55 -12.83
CA THR A 1122 39.79 -43.78 -13.56
C THR A 1122 38.66 -44.02 -12.58
N PHE A 1123 37.57 -43.27 -12.71
CA PHE A 1123 36.38 -43.36 -11.87
C PHE A 1123 35.21 -44.02 -12.63
N ARG A 1124 34.49 -44.94 -12.00
CA ARG A 1124 33.35 -45.66 -12.60
C ARG A 1124 32.20 -45.82 -11.62
N GLN A 1125 31.04 -45.23 -11.95
CA GLN A 1125 29.81 -45.38 -11.17
C GLN A 1125 29.05 -46.67 -11.52
N CYS A 1126 28.42 -47.25 -10.50
CA CYS A 1126 27.72 -48.52 -10.52
C CYS A 1126 26.54 -48.49 -9.53
N THR A 1127 25.46 -49.22 -9.80
CA THR A 1127 24.25 -49.25 -8.98
C THR A 1127 24.19 -50.52 -8.13
N VAL A 1128 23.84 -50.37 -6.85
CA VAL A 1128 23.57 -51.47 -5.93
C VAL A 1128 22.09 -51.43 -5.55
N HIS A 1129 21.33 -52.39 -6.07
CA HIS A 1129 19.91 -52.57 -5.80
C HIS A 1129 19.68 -53.47 -4.58
N VAL A 1130 18.73 -53.07 -3.73
CA VAL A 1130 18.21 -53.85 -2.61
C VAL A 1130 16.74 -54.13 -2.88
N MET A 1131 16.32 -55.40 -2.88
CA MET A 1131 14.97 -55.80 -3.33
C MET A 1131 14.27 -56.73 -2.35
N LYS A 1132 12.94 -56.62 -2.24
CA LYS A 1132 12.11 -57.60 -1.53
C LYS A 1132 12.05 -58.92 -2.30
N ASP A 1133 11.95 -60.01 -1.56
CA ASP A 1133 11.97 -61.37 -2.12
C ASP A 1133 10.82 -61.58 -3.11
N GLY A 1134 11.16 -61.86 -4.37
CA GLY A 1134 10.23 -62.03 -5.49
C GLY A 1134 10.10 -60.83 -6.45
N GLU A 1135 10.73 -59.68 -6.21
CA GLU A 1135 10.75 -58.57 -7.19
C GLU A 1135 11.82 -58.74 -8.28
N ILE A 1136 11.48 -58.37 -9.52
CA ILE A 1136 12.39 -58.29 -10.66
C ILE A 1136 12.23 -56.90 -11.29
N VAL A 1137 13.31 -56.12 -11.34
CA VAL A 1137 13.28 -54.72 -11.78
C VAL A 1137 14.06 -54.58 -13.09
N ASN A 1138 13.42 -54.03 -14.13
CA ASN A 1138 14.14 -53.52 -15.31
C ASN A 1138 14.79 -52.17 -14.93
N PRO A 1139 16.08 -51.94 -15.23
CA PRO A 1139 16.75 -50.70 -14.84
C PRO A 1139 16.13 -49.48 -15.52
N GLU A 1140 15.81 -48.44 -14.74
CA GLU A 1140 15.41 -47.14 -15.30
C GLU A 1140 16.60 -46.39 -15.90
N PRO A 1141 16.41 -45.65 -17.01
CA PRO A 1141 17.46 -44.83 -17.60
C PRO A 1141 17.81 -43.62 -16.71
N LEU A 1142 19.11 -43.30 -16.62
CA LEU A 1142 19.67 -42.21 -15.79
C LEU A 1142 19.00 -40.84 -16.04
N LYS A 1143 18.34 -40.32 -15.00
CA LYS A 1143 17.62 -39.02 -15.01
C LYS A 1143 18.55 -37.89 -14.54
N TYR A 1144 19.20 -37.21 -15.48
CA TYR A 1144 20.08 -36.06 -15.20
C TYR A 1144 19.29 -34.75 -14.99
N VAL A 1145 19.69 -33.96 -13.99
CA VAL A 1145 19.38 -32.52 -13.91
C VAL A 1145 20.49 -31.73 -14.62
N ARG A 1146 20.14 -30.68 -15.38
CA ARG A 1146 21.09 -29.83 -16.12
C ARG A 1146 20.79 -28.35 -15.89
N PHE A 1147 21.83 -27.55 -15.67
CA PHE A 1147 21.75 -26.09 -15.62
C PHE A 1147 22.05 -25.48 -17.01
N ILE A 1148 21.40 -24.36 -17.33
CA ILE A 1148 21.57 -23.65 -18.60
C ILE A 1148 22.76 -22.68 -18.46
N ASN A 1149 23.78 -22.80 -19.33
CA ASN A 1149 24.86 -21.80 -19.41
C ASN A 1149 24.83 -21.06 -20.76
N GLN A 1150 25.36 -19.83 -20.77
CA GLN A 1150 25.32 -18.93 -21.93
C GLN A 1150 26.06 -19.49 -23.15
N ALA A 1151 27.33 -19.86 -22.98
CA ALA A 1151 28.22 -20.31 -24.07
C ALA A 1151 27.71 -21.57 -24.79
N ASN A 1152 26.79 -22.33 -24.18
CA ASN A 1152 26.13 -23.48 -24.79
C ASN A 1152 24.72 -23.16 -25.32
N TYR A 1153 24.00 -22.23 -24.68
CA TYR A 1153 22.73 -21.71 -25.20
C TYR A 1153 22.91 -21.00 -26.56
N GLU A 1154 23.99 -20.23 -26.70
CA GLU A 1154 24.31 -19.47 -27.92
C GLU A 1154 24.69 -20.37 -29.11
N LYS A 1155 25.32 -21.52 -28.88
CA LYS A 1155 25.68 -22.50 -29.93
C LYS A 1155 24.44 -22.99 -30.70
N ASN A 1156 23.35 -23.26 -30.00
CA ASN A 1156 22.08 -23.67 -30.62
C ASN A 1156 21.32 -22.51 -31.27
N LEU A 1157 21.56 -21.27 -30.84
CA LEU A 1157 20.89 -20.08 -31.40
C LEU A 1157 21.36 -19.79 -32.84
N ASN A 1158 22.65 -19.97 -33.12
CA ASN A 1158 23.25 -19.74 -34.45
C ASN A 1158 22.77 -20.75 -35.52
N LEU A 1159 22.17 -21.88 -35.14
CA LEU A 1159 21.52 -22.79 -36.07
C LEU A 1159 20.16 -22.27 -36.60
N GLN A 1160 19.55 -21.25 -35.98
CA GLN A 1160 18.37 -20.57 -36.54
C GLN A 1160 18.71 -19.53 -37.63
N THR A 1161 19.95 -19.03 -37.68
CA THR A 1161 20.38 -17.97 -38.61
C THR A 1161 21.10 -18.49 -39.86
N GLY A 1162 21.38 -19.79 -39.94
CA GLY A 1162 21.80 -20.45 -41.19
C GLY A 1162 23.27 -20.25 -41.59
N GLN A 1163 24.15 -19.96 -40.64
CA GLN A 1163 25.61 -19.90 -40.87
C GLN A 1163 26.33 -21.02 -40.10
N ALA A 1164 26.40 -22.19 -40.71
CA ALA A 1164 27.28 -23.29 -40.29
C ALA A 1164 28.48 -23.37 -41.23
N GLY A 1165 29.69 -23.51 -40.67
CA GLY A 1165 30.90 -23.84 -41.43
C GLY A 1165 31.05 -25.35 -41.61
N ASP A 1166 31.70 -25.76 -42.71
CA ASP A 1166 31.80 -27.17 -43.11
C ASP A 1166 32.61 -28.04 -42.12
N GLY A 1167 32.17 -29.28 -41.91
CA GLY A 1167 32.87 -30.22 -41.02
C GLY A 1167 32.12 -31.51 -40.63
N ILE A 1168 31.13 -31.97 -41.40
CA ILE A 1168 30.39 -33.22 -41.11
C ILE A 1168 30.25 -34.06 -42.39
N GLU A 1169 30.92 -35.21 -42.44
CA GLU A 1169 30.70 -36.21 -43.49
C GLU A 1169 29.36 -36.95 -43.31
N LYS A 1170 28.80 -37.45 -44.42
CA LYS A 1170 27.48 -38.11 -44.44
C LYS A 1170 27.63 -39.63 -44.41
N SER A 1171 26.89 -40.29 -43.52
CA SER A 1171 26.63 -41.72 -43.59
C SER A 1171 25.26 -42.07 -42.98
N GLY A 1172 24.63 -43.11 -43.52
CA GLY A 1172 23.48 -43.81 -42.92
C GLY A 1172 22.10 -43.14 -43.00
N GLU A 1173 21.13 -43.82 -43.58
CA GLU A 1173 19.71 -43.54 -43.33
C GLU A 1173 19.30 -44.18 -42.00
N GLY A 1174 18.91 -43.39 -41.00
CA GLY A 1174 18.52 -43.93 -39.69
C GLY A 1174 18.15 -42.85 -38.66
N ASP A 1175 16.83 -42.65 -38.49
CA ASP A 1175 16.15 -41.87 -37.46
C ASP A 1175 16.46 -40.35 -37.36
N VAL A 1176 15.44 -39.56 -37.00
CA VAL A 1176 15.52 -38.09 -36.85
C VAL A 1176 15.34 -37.73 -35.38
N SER A 1177 16.28 -38.16 -34.54
CA SER A 1177 16.35 -37.77 -33.14
C SER A 1177 17.81 -37.64 -32.64
N GLY A 1178 18.04 -36.76 -31.66
CA GLY A 1178 19.21 -36.87 -30.78
C GLY A 1178 20.60 -36.40 -31.27
N LYS A 1179 20.75 -35.20 -31.85
CA LYS A 1179 22.05 -34.49 -31.85
C LYS A 1179 21.95 -33.04 -31.36
N GLU A 1180 21.56 -32.88 -30.10
CA GLU A 1180 21.79 -31.64 -29.34
C GLU A 1180 23.29 -31.49 -29.04
N LEU A 1181 24.03 -30.73 -29.85
CA LEU A 1181 25.45 -30.49 -29.60
C LEU A 1181 25.65 -29.46 -28.48
N ASN A 1182 25.74 -29.99 -27.27
CA ASN A 1182 26.22 -29.34 -26.04
C ASN A 1182 25.40 -28.14 -25.57
N GLY A 1183 24.33 -28.39 -24.77
CA GLY A 1183 23.72 -27.32 -23.97
C GLY A 1183 22.48 -27.61 -23.11
N GLY A 1184 21.80 -28.74 -23.28
CA GLY A 1184 20.73 -29.15 -22.35
C GLY A 1184 19.39 -28.43 -22.48
N LEU A 1185 19.15 -27.71 -23.59
CA LEU A 1185 17.83 -27.22 -23.99
C LEU A 1185 17.52 -27.65 -25.42
N HIS A 1186 16.40 -28.35 -25.60
CA HIS A 1186 15.92 -28.77 -26.90
C HIS A 1186 15.48 -27.60 -27.78
N LEU A 1187 15.76 -27.65 -29.09
CA LEU A 1187 15.49 -26.59 -30.09
C LEU A 1187 14.01 -26.15 -30.18
N ASN A 1188 13.08 -26.97 -29.69
CA ASN A 1188 11.65 -26.62 -29.62
C ASN A 1188 11.22 -25.95 -28.30
N SER A 1189 12.13 -25.72 -27.36
CA SER A 1189 11.84 -25.13 -26.04
C SER A 1189 11.28 -23.71 -26.10
N LYS A 1190 10.41 -23.35 -25.15
CA LYS A 1190 9.86 -21.99 -25.01
C LYS A 1190 10.95 -20.95 -24.77
N TRP A 1191 12.01 -21.31 -24.05
CA TRP A 1191 13.22 -20.48 -23.85
C TRP A 1191 13.86 -20.07 -25.18
N TYR A 1192 13.82 -20.91 -26.22
CA TYR A 1192 14.28 -20.55 -27.56
C TYR A 1192 13.22 -19.89 -28.45
N LYS A 1193 11.92 -20.01 -28.15
CA LYS A 1193 10.84 -19.63 -29.10
C LYS A 1193 9.95 -18.46 -28.68
N VAL A 1194 10.01 -18.02 -27.42
CA VAL A 1194 9.15 -16.95 -26.89
C VAL A 1194 10.02 -15.78 -26.43
N LEU A 1195 9.72 -14.57 -26.90
CA LEU A 1195 10.59 -13.39 -26.72
C LEU A 1195 10.80 -13.05 -25.23
N GLU A 1196 9.73 -13.03 -24.45
CA GLU A 1196 9.75 -12.72 -23.01
C GLU A 1196 10.69 -13.65 -22.21
N PHE A 1197 10.76 -14.93 -22.58
CA PHE A 1197 11.68 -15.89 -21.95
C PHE A 1197 13.12 -15.74 -22.43
N ARG A 1198 13.36 -15.32 -23.69
CA ARG A 1198 14.70 -14.95 -24.17
C ARG A 1198 15.23 -13.72 -23.41
N GLU A 1199 14.42 -12.68 -23.30
CA GLU A 1199 14.77 -11.42 -22.62
C GLU A 1199 15.04 -11.64 -21.13
N LEU A 1200 14.26 -12.49 -20.46
CA LEU A 1200 14.49 -12.86 -19.06
C LEU A 1200 15.86 -13.57 -18.87
N LEU A 1201 16.23 -14.46 -19.79
CA LEU A 1201 17.45 -15.26 -19.70
C LEU A 1201 18.71 -14.43 -20.00
N PHE A 1202 18.69 -13.59 -21.05
CA PHE A 1202 19.78 -12.63 -21.30
C PHE A 1202 19.93 -11.62 -20.17
N GLY A 1203 18.81 -11.18 -19.55
CA GLY A 1203 18.83 -10.28 -18.40
C GLY A 1203 19.52 -10.84 -17.14
N THR A 1204 19.74 -12.16 -17.07
CA THR A 1204 20.43 -12.89 -15.99
C THR A 1204 21.88 -13.29 -16.26
N TRP A 1205 22.41 -13.06 -17.46
CA TRP A 1205 23.84 -13.26 -17.81
C TRP A 1205 24.58 -11.93 -18.07
N ASP A 1206 24.00 -10.83 -17.60
CA ASP A 1206 24.54 -9.48 -17.73
C ASP A 1206 25.63 -9.24 -16.67
N GLU A 1207 26.91 -9.19 -17.09
CA GLU A 1207 28.09 -9.24 -16.21
C GLU A 1207 28.17 -8.11 -15.15
N GLU A 1208 27.51 -6.97 -15.37
CA GLU A 1208 27.41 -5.90 -14.36
C GLU A 1208 26.40 -6.21 -13.23
N LYS A 1209 25.66 -7.33 -13.29
CA LYS A 1209 24.78 -7.79 -12.21
C LYS A 1209 25.40 -8.94 -11.42
N PRO A 1210 25.88 -8.74 -10.18
CA PRO A 1210 26.25 -9.85 -9.32
C PRO A 1210 25.05 -10.76 -9.08
N ALA A 1211 25.31 -12.07 -8.94
CA ALA A 1211 24.28 -13.05 -8.59
C ALA A 1211 23.58 -12.63 -7.30
N LYS A 1212 22.26 -12.38 -7.38
CA LYS A 1212 21.51 -11.74 -6.28
C LYS A 1212 21.44 -12.56 -5.00
N GLU A 1213 21.62 -13.87 -5.11
CA GLU A 1213 21.43 -14.85 -4.04
C GLU A 1213 22.41 -16.00 -4.23
N VAL A 1214 23.14 -16.38 -3.19
CA VAL A 1214 24.03 -17.55 -3.18
C VAL A 1214 23.41 -18.62 -2.28
N TRP A 1215 23.59 -19.90 -2.63
CA TRP A 1215 22.98 -21.02 -1.92
C TRP A 1215 24.06 -22.07 -1.63
N CYS A 1216 24.05 -22.67 -0.44
CA CYS A 1216 25.05 -23.63 -0.01
C CYS A 1216 24.37 -24.85 0.64
N PHE A 1217 24.79 -26.04 0.23
CA PHE A 1217 24.11 -27.29 0.53
C PHE A 1217 25.07 -28.25 1.25
N LYS A 1218 24.61 -28.87 2.34
CA LYS A 1218 25.29 -29.97 3.02
C LYS A 1218 24.66 -31.30 2.58
N ASN A 1219 25.32 -32.43 2.81
CA ASN A 1219 24.85 -33.74 2.31
C ASN A 1219 23.42 -34.10 2.77
N GLY A 1220 23.02 -33.70 3.99
CA GLY A 1220 21.65 -33.85 4.47
C GLY A 1220 20.62 -32.98 3.72
N ASP A 1221 21.01 -31.78 3.30
CA ASP A 1221 20.16 -30.87 2.53
C ASP A 1221 19.93 -31.40 1.12
N VAL A 1222 20.98 -31.96 0.50
CA VAL A 1222 20.91 -32.62 -0.82
C VAL A 1222 19.92 -33.80 -0.82
N LYS A 1223 19.84 -34.58 0.26
CA LYS A 1223 18.88 -35.69 0.39
C LYS A 1223 17.42 -35.20 0.41
N ASN A 1224 17.15 -34.11 1.12
CA ASN A 1224 15.82 -33.47 1.16
C ASN A 1224 15.45 -32.81 -0.18
N ILE A 1225 16.40 -32.14 -0.83
CA ILE A 1225 16.22 -31.50 -2.15
C ILE A 1225 15.89 -32.54 -3.23
N LYS A 1226 16.62 -33.67 -3.27
CA LYS A 1226 16.31 -34.77 -4.20
C LYS A 1226 14.88 -35.27 -4.02
N LYS A 1227 14.48 -35.55 -2.77
CA LYS A 1227 13.12 -36.00 -2.45
C LYS A 1227 12.04 -35.01 -2.93
N TYR A 1228 12.21 -33.71 -2.67
CA TYR A 1228 11.26 -32.69 -3.14
C TYR A 1228 11.19 -32.63 -4.67
N VAL A 1229 12.34 -32.75 -5.37
CA VAL A 1229 12.39 -32.77 -6.84
C VAL A 1229 11.71 -34.02 -7.41
N GLU A 1230 11.74 -35.15 -6.70
CA GLU A 1230 11.02 -36.38 -7.06
C GLU A 1230 9.51 -36.27 -6.80
N GLU A 1231 9.08 -35.71 -5.65
CA GLU A 1231 7.66 -35.56 -5.29
C GLU A 1231 6.94 -34.45 -6.10
N HIS A 1232 7.66 -33.43 -6.62
CA HIS A 1232 7.03 -32.26 -7.24
C HIS A 1232 7.56 -31.86 -8.64
N GLY A 1233 8.76 -32.29 -9.03
CA GLY A 1233 9.36 -32.02 -10.33
C GLY A 1233 9.87 -30.58 -10.53
N ILE A 1234 11.15 -30.43 -10.86
CA ILE A 1234 11.77 -29.13 -11.21
C ILE A 1234 12.39 -29.21 -12.61
N GLY A 1235 12.32 -28.11 -13.37
CA GLY A 1235 12.73 -28.04 -14.78
C GLY A 1235 11.65 -28.49 -15.78
N ASN A 1236 10.77 -29.42 -15.41
CA ASN A 1236 9.62 -29.86 -16.22
C ASN A 1236 8.41 -30.26 -15.34
N SER A 1237 8.07 -29.39 -14.37
CA SER A 1237 7.08 -29.63 -13.29
C SER A 1237 5.68 -30.06 -13.76
N GLN A 1238 5.01 -30.90 -12.96
CA GLN A 1238 3.59 -31.20 -13.10
C GLN A 1238 2.68 -30.21 -12.34
N GLU A 1239 3.17 -29.53 -11.30
CA GLU A 1239 2.44 -28.48 -10.56
C GLU A 1239 2.83 -27.05 -10.99
N ARG A 1240 1.88 -26.11 -10.85
CA ARG A 1240 2.08 -24.69 -11.19
C ARG A 1240 2.89 -23.89 -10.16
N THR A 1241 3.01 -24.39 -8.93
CA THR A 1241 3.60 -23.66 -7.78
C THR A 1241 4.84 -24.30 -7.18
N SER A 1242 5.30 -25.46 -7.69
CA SER A 1242 6.44 -26.22 -7.16
C SER A 1242 7.74 -25.42 -7.08
N LEU A 1243 8.02 -24.57 -8.07
CA LEU A 1243 9.22 -23.72 -8.07
C LEU A 1243 9.16 -22.60 -7.02
N LEU A 1244 7.97 -22.10 -6.69
CA LEU A 1244 7.78 -21.08 -5.66
C LEU A 1244 7.94 -21.69 -4.27
N ARG A 1245 7.26 -22.82 -4.02
CA ARG A 1245 7.39 -23.59 -2.79
C ARG A 1245 8.83 -24.07 -2.54
N PHE A 1246 9.58 -24.43 -3.58
CA PHE A 1246 11.00 -24.80 -3.44
C PHE A 1246 11.84 -23.64 -2.86
N ALA A 1247 11.58 -22.41 -3.31
CA ALA A 1247 12.25 -21.22 -2.80
C ALA A 1247 11.78 -20.81 -1.38
N GLU A 1248 10.54 -21.13 -1.01
CA GLU A 1248 10.01 -20.94 0.35
C GLU A 1248 10.54 -21.99 1.34
N GLU A 1249 10.57 -23.26 0.94
CA GLU A 1249 10.90 -24.40 1.80
C GLU A 1249 12.41 -24.55 2.02
N PHE A 1250 13.23 -24.44 0.96
CA PHE A 1250 14.69 -24.50 1.07
C PHE A 1250 15.35 -23.13 1.26
N GLY A 1251 14.57 -22.04 1.34
CA GLY A 1251 15.05 -20.65 1.42
C GLY A 1251 15.95 -20.32 2.61
N PHE A 1252 16.09 -21.23 3.59
CA PHE A 1252 17.03 -21.14 4.71
C PHE A 1252 18.47 -21.57 4.37
N LEU A 1253 18.69 -22.23 3.21
CA LEU A 1253 20.01 -22.65 2.70
C LEU A 1253 20.74 -21.56 1.89
N LYS A 1254 20.09 -20.40 1.78
CA LYS A 1254 20.58 -19.19 1.14
C LYS A 1254 21.58 -18.46 2.03
N ILE A 1255 22.77 -18.23 1.51
CA ILE A 1255 23.80 -17.37 2.12
C ILE A 1255 23.73 -15.99 1.45
N LEU A 1256 23.86 -14.94 2.26
CA LEU A 1256 23.88 -13.54 1.83
C LEU A 1256 25.26 -13.11 1.32
#